data_AF-A0A8H3BL24-F1
#
_entry.id   AF-A0A8H3BL24-F1
#
_cell.length_a   1.000
_cell.length_b   1.000
_cell.length_c   1.000
_cell.angle_alpha   90.00
_cell.angle_beta   90.00
_cell.angle_gamma   90.00
#
_symmetry.space_group_name_H-M   'P 1'
#
loop_
_entity.id
_entity.type
_entity.pdbx_description
1 polymer ?
#
loop_
_entity_poly.entity_id
_entity_poly.type
_entity_poly.pdbx_seq_one_letter_code
_entity_poly.pdbx_strand_id
1 'polypeptide(L)'
;TFEEAIQKAIRAIDDSFVGFAPNGFVDDIDEELVNPTDKRIFAIADALQRGYSVEKIWEMSNIDRWFLTKLKGIWEMEQDVVKQGLAGLTPIKLRQAKQYGFSDRHLASCLQSTEIAIRRLRQEHAIYPFVKQIDTVAAEFPAFTNYLYMTYNAVEHDVQFNDHGVMVLGSGVYRIGSSVEFDWCAVRAIRTLRDQGIKTIMVNYNPETVSTDYDEADRLYFENISLETIMDIYDAETSRGVMLSMGGQTPNNIALPLHRQSVKIYGTSPEMIDTAENRYKFSRLLDTIGVDQPQWKELTSFDEAFKFCEKVQYPVLVRPSYVLSGAAMNVVSSPDDLASYLTQATAVSRDHPVVISKYIEEAKEIEMDAVARDGKLVMHYISEHIENAGVHSGDATLVLPPQDLDPETIRKIEDATSKIGNALNVTGPFNIQFIAKNNEIKVIECNLRAARSFPFVSKVSGIDAIELATRVMMGLPVEPYPPMSLPENYVGVKVPQFSFSRLSGADPVLGVEMASTGEVACFGKDKYEAYLKALISTGIQPPKKNILLSIGGYKEKLEMLPSVQKLHQAGYRLFATAGTADFFVEHNVPCKYLEALGEDDLKDAQKSEYSLTQHLANNLIDMYINLPSKNKYRRPASYSSKGYRTRRMAVDYAIPLITNVKCAKLLVEALVRRMPLDVSNVDFKTSHTTHTFPGLVNIQAFVPSLTDKNSTAFAEVTKASICGGFTTVQVVAHGAQPGSGITDTTKLDAAQSNAVGAAHCHYALCAMAAGGNTKSLDEDMQAETKALFIPFRGPEGGLNDIGSVAAHFASWPNEKPVITDAATTNLASVLLLASLHGRSVHVTNVMTRGDINLIALSKAKSLKVTCDVSVYALFFSQDTYPEATCLPTADDQKALWENIKHIDVFSIGTTPYLLATQLGKTTSPQSGIYETLPLLLSAVAEGKLTLEDI
;
A
#
# COMPACT_ATOMS: atom_id res chain seq x y z
N THR A 1 -16.86 34.75 -6.10
CA THR A 1 -17.00 35.73 -4.98
C THR A 1 -16.90 34.98 -3.65
N PHE A 2 -16.87 35.66 -2.49
CA PHE A 2 -16.88 34.96 -1.19
C PHE A 2 -18.17 34.15 -1.02
N GLU A 3 -19.30 34.76 -1.37
CA GLU A 3 -20.64 34.19 -1.28
C GLU A 3 -20.75 32.90 -2.09
N GLU A 4 -20.23 32.91 -3.33
CA GLU A 4 -20.19 31.73 -4.20
C GLU A 4 -19.33 30.62 -3.62
N ALA A 5 -18.13 30.95 -3.14
CA ALA A 5 -17.19 29.98 -2.59
C ALA A 5 -17.71 29.32 -1.31
N ILE A 6 -18.22 30.11 -0.36
CA ILE A 6 -18.69 29.57 0.93
C ILE A 6 -19.92 28.68 0.76
N GLN A 7 -20.85 29.00 -0.15
CA GLN A 7 -22.00 28.14 -0.42
C GLN A 7 -21.60 26.81 -1.07
N LYS A 8 -20.64 26.82 -2.00
CA LYS A 8 -20.06 25.58 -2.58
C LYS A 8 -19.35 24.74 -1.53
N ALA A 9 -18.58 25.39 -0.65
CA ALA A 9 -17.87 24.72 0.44
C ALA A 9 -18.84 24.06 1.44
N ILE A 10 -19.93 24.73 1.82
CA ILE A 10 -20.94 24.13 2.71
C ILE A 10 -21.57 22.89 2.08
N ARG A 11 -21.91 22.93 0.78
CA ARG A 11 -22.43 21.76 0.05
C ARG A 11 -21.41 20.64 -0.11
N ALA A 12 -20.11 20.94 -0.02
CA ALA A 12 -19.05 19.94 -0.09
C ALA A 12 -19.01 19.06 1.18
N ILE A 13 -19.49 19.57 2.32
CA ILE A 13 -19.46 18.86 3.61
C ILE A 13 -20.36 17.62 3.58
N ASP A 14 -21.64 17.82 3.21
CA ASP A 14 -22.63 16.76 3.11
C ASP A 14 -23.78 17.15 2.17
N ASP A 15 -24.35 16.17 1.45
CA ASP A 15 -25.43 16.40 0.48
C ASP A 15 -26.74 16.88 1.13
N SER A 16 -26.92 16.66 2.44
CA SER A 16 -28.05 17.21 3.19
C SER A 16 -28.05 18.74 3.26
N PHE A 17 -26.89 19.39 3.14
CA PHE A 17 -26.78 20.83 3.17
C PHE A 17 -26.96 21.44 1.78
N VAL A 18 -27.93 22.34 1.64
CA VAL A 18 -28.21 23.05 0.36
C VAL A 18 -27.32 24.27 0.14
N GLY A 19 -26.67 24.77 1.19
CA GLY A 19 -25.87 25.99 1.22
C GLY A 19 -25.94 26.64 2.60
N PHE A 20 -25.68 27.95 2.67
CA PHE A 20 -25.88 28.73 3.88
C PHE A 20 -27.37 29.06 4.04
N ALA A 21 -28.08 28.26 4.84
CA ALA A 21 -29.51 28.41 5.11
C ALA A 21 -29.86 27.97 6.54
N PRO A 22 -30.93 28.52 7.16
CA PRO A 22 -31.44 28.03 8.44
C PRO A 22 -31.92 26.58 8.32
N ASN A 23 -31.48 25.71 9.22
CA ASN A 23 -31.76 24.27 9.12
C ASN A 23 -32.26 23.64 10.44
N GLY A 24 -32.38 24.41 11.52
CA GLY A 24 -32.86 23.91 12.81
C GLY A 24 -31.95 22.84 13.43
N PHE A 25 -30.70 22.75 12.98
CA PHE A 25 -29.69 21.80 13.45
C PHE A 25 -29.07 22.22 14.80
N VAL A 26 -29.35 23.45 15.23
CA VAL A 26 -28.80 24.09 16.42
C VAL A 26 -29.88 24.28 17.47
N ASP A 27 -29.69 23.66 18.63
CA ASP A 27 -30.60 23.80 19.77
C ASP A 27 -30.40 25.15 20.48
N ASP A 28 -29.18 25.43 20.95
CA ASP A 28 -28.80 26.69 21.61
C ASP A 28 -27.87 27.54 20.73
N ILE A 29 -28.45 28.52 20.05
CA ILE A 29 -27.72 29.42 19.16
C ILE A 29 -26.70 30.27 19.92
N ASP A 30 -27.03 30.76 21.12
CA ASP A 30 -26.17 31.70 21.83
C ASP A 30 -24.92 30.98 22.35
N GLU A 31 -25.08 29.74 22.85
CA GLU A 31 -23.97 28.88 23.25
C GLU A 31 -23.04 28.56 22.08
N GLU A 32 -23.59 28.16 20.93
CA GLU A 32 -22.83 27.79 19.73
C GLU A 32 -22.11 28.99 19.08
N LEU A 33 -22.68 30.19 19.19
CA LEU A 33 -22.01 31.42 18.73
C LEU A 33 -20.79 31.75 19.61
N VAL A 34 -20.89 31.59 20.93
CA VAL A 34 -19.80 31.91 21.88
C VAL A 34 -18.73 30.82 21.92
N ASN A 35 -19.13 29.55 21.94
CA ASN A 35 -18.25 28.39 22.03
C ASN A 35 -18.13 27.74 20.65
N PRO A 36 -16.97 27.84 19.96
CA PRO A 36 -16.85 27.35 18.59
C PRO A 36 -17.03 25.82 18.50
N THR A 37 -17.96 25.40 17.65
CA THR A 37 -18.17 23.99 17.25
C THR A 37 -18.26 23.86 15.72
N ASP A 38 -18.45 22.63 15.24
CA ASP A 38 -18.76 22.29 13.85
C ASP A 38 -20.13 22.83 13.38
N LYS A 39 -21.05 23.16 14.30
CA LYS A 39 -22.39 23.68 13.99
C LYS A 39 -22.46 25.20 13.85
N ARG A 40 -21.40 25.91 14.23
CA ARG A 40 -21.38 27.37 14.37
C ARG A 40 -21.82 28.13 13.11
N ILE A 41 -21.45 27.64 11.92
CA ILE A 41 -21.84 28.29 10.66
C ILE A 41 -23.36 28.29 10.47
N PHE A 42 -24.04 27.23 10.89
CA PHE A 42 -25.50 27.13 10.83
C PHE A 42 -26.17 27.94 11.93
N ALA A 43 -25.56 28.00 13.12
CA ALA A 43 -26.01 28.88 14.20
C ALA A 43 -26.05 30.36 13.76
N ILE A 44 -25.10 30.80 12.92
CA ILE A 44 -25.12 32.15 12.34
C ILE A 44 -26.31 32.35 11.40
N ALA A 45 -26.65 31.37 10.57
CA ALA A 45 -27.81 31.44 9.69
C ALA A 45 -29.12 31.54 10.49
N ASP A 46 -29.27 30.70 11.52
CA ASP A 46 -30.42 30.72 12.43
C ASP A 46 -30.49 32.04 13.24
N ALA A 47 -29.34 32.58 13.67
CA ALA A 47 -29.26 33.86 14.38
C ALA A 47 -29.75 35.03 13.50
N LEU A 48 -29.36 35.06 12.23
CA LEU A 48 -29.85 36.04 11.26
C LEU A 48 -31.36 35.91 11.06
N GLN A 49 -31.88 34.68 10.98
CA GLN A 49 -33.33 34.44 10.90
C GLN A 49 -34.09 34.93 12.14
N ARG A 50 -33.48 34.81 13.34
CA ARG A 50 -34.02 35.37 14.59
C ARG A 50 -33.83 36.89 14.74
N GLY A 51 -33.25 37.55 13.74
CA GLY A 51 -33.10 39.01 13.69
C GLY A 51 -31.88 39.56 14.43
N TYR A 52 -30.85 38.74 14.67
CA TYR A 52 -29.60 39.23 15.28
C TYR A 52 -28.87 40.16 14.31
N SER A 53 -28.28 41.24 14.83
CA SER A 53 -27.44 42.14 14.03
C SER A 53 -26.05 41.53 13.81
N VAL A 54 -25.37 42.03 12.78
CA VAL A 54 -23.96 41.66 12.50
C VAL A 54 -23.07 42.00 13.69
N GLU A 55 -23.33 43.12 14.37
CA GLU A 55 -22.60 43.56 15.55
C GLU A 55 -22.77 42.57 16.70
N LYS A 56 -23.99 42.10 16.96
CA LYS A 56 -24.25 41.12 18.02
C LYS A 56 -23.55 39.80 17.73
N ILE A 57 -23.65 39.29 16.49
CA ILE A 57 -22.98 38.03 16.11
C ILE A 57 -21.47 38.19 16.19
N TRP A 58 -20.91 39.34 15.82
CA TRP A 58 -19.48 39.63 15.95
C TRP A 58 -19.03 39.64 17.42
N GLU A 59 -19.78 40.29 18.32
CA GLU A 59 -19.46 40.33 19.77
C GLU A 59 -19.43 38.92 20.39
N MET A 60 -20.31 38.03 19.94
CA MET A 60 -20.40 36.66 20.43
C MET A 60 -19.35 35.76 19.78
N SER A 61 -19.10 35.92 18.47
CA SER A 61 -18.33 34.95 17.70
C SER A 61 -16.87 35.31 17.45
N ASN A 62 -16.54 36.60 17.52
CA ASN A 62 -15.28 37.20 17.04
C ASN A 62 -14.99 36.99 15.53
N ILE A 63 -15.98 36.54 14.73
CA ILE A 63 -15.84 36.45 13.27
C ILE A 63 -15.92 37.86 12.69
N ASP A 64 -14.95 38.24 11.86
CA ASP A 64 -14.87 39.60 11.32
C ASP A 64 -16.17 40.03 10.64
N ARG A 65 -16.53 41.31 10.87
CA ARG A 65 -17.78 41.90 10.36
C ARG A 65 -17.92 41.77 8.86
N TRP A 66 -16.81 41.76 8.11
CA TRP A 66 -16.83 41.60 6.66
C TRP A 66 -17.46 40.26 6.27
N PHE A 67 -17.02 39.15 6.86
CA PHE A 67 -17.59 37.82 6.59
C PHE A 67 -19.06 37.75 7.01
N LEU A 68 -19.39 38.25 8.20
CA LEU A 68 -20.77 38.25 8.70
C LEU A 68 -21.70 39.09 7.82
N THR A 69 -21.24 40.23 7.31
CA THR A 69 -21.98 41.07 6.36
C THR A 69 -22.24 40.33 5.05
N LYS A 70 -21.25 39.55 4.58
CA LYS A 70 -21.38 38.72 3.37
C LYS A 70 -22.36 37.57 3.55
N LEU A 71 -22.31 36.89 4.70
CA LEU A 71 -23.28 35.85 5.08
C LEU A 71 -24.70 36.42 5.21
N LYS A 72 -24.85 37.61 5.81
CA LYS A 72 -26.12 38.34 5.83
C LYS A 72 -26.61 38.64 4.42
N GLY A 73 -25.73 39.02 3.50
CA GLY A 73 -26.09 39.23 2.09
C GLY A 73 -26.65 37.98 1.40
N ILE A 74 -26.15 36.78 1.72
CA ILE A 74 -26.73 35.51 1.25
C ILE A 74 -28.15 35.35 1.81
N TRP A 75 -28.33 35.53 3.13
CA TRP A 75 -29.64 35.43 3.76
C TRP A 75 -30.65 36.44 3.20
N GLU A 76 -30.26 37.70 3.01
CA GLU A 76 -31.11 38.74 2.40
C GLU A 76 -31.51 38.38 0.96
N MET A 77 -30.60 37.79 0.18
CA MET A 77 -30.89 37.29 -1.17
C MET A 77 -31.93 36.17 -1.15
N GLU A 78 -31.81 35.22 -0.21
CA GLU A 78 -32.79 34.15 -0.02
C GLU A 78 -34.18 34.71 0.28
N GLN A 79 -34.28 35.66 1.22
CA GLN A 79 -35.55 36.29 1.58
C GLN A 79 -36.19 37.04 0.39
N ASP A 80 -35.39 37.69 -0.44
CA ASP A 80 -35.88 38.36 -1.65
C ASP A 80 -36.41 37.35 -2.68
N VAL A 81 -35.71 36.24 -2.90
CA VAL A 81 -36.16 35.15 -3.78
C VAL A 81 -37.48 34.55 -3.30
N VAL A 82 -37.58 34.25 -1.99
CA VAL A 82 -38.81 33.72 -1.37
C VAL A 82 -39.97 34.71 -1.52
N LYS A 83 -39.71 36.01 -1.29
CA LYS A 83 -40.74 37.07 -1.38
C LYS A 83 -41.27 37.26 -2.81
N GLN A 84 -40.41 37.16 -3.82
CA GLN A 84 -40.81 37.28 -5.22
C GLN A 84 -41.59 36.05 -5.72
N GLY A 85 -41.24 34.86 -5.21
CA GLY A 85 -41.82 33.60 -5.64
C GLY A 85 -41.49 33.25 -7.10
N LEU A 86 -41.93 32.08 -7.56
CA LEU A 86 -41.55 31.57 -8.88
C LEU A 86 -42.02 32.47 -10.04
N ALA A 87 -43.22 33.04 -9.94
CA ALA A 87 -43.79 33.90 -10.98
C ALA A 87 -43.15 35.30 -11.04
N GLY A 88 -42.56 35.77 -9.93
CA GLY A 88 -41.93 37.09 -9.84
C GLY A 88 -40.42 37.07 -10.12
N LEU A 89 -39.80 35.88 -10.21
CA LEU A 89 -38.35 35.75 -10.35
C LEU A 89 -37.87 36.13 -11.75
N THR A 90 -37.25 37.31 -11.86
CA THR A 90 -36.70 37.78 -13.14
C THR A 90 -35.39 37.04 -13.50
N PRO A 91 -35.02 36.95 -14.81
CA PRO A 91 -33.76 36.34 -15.23
C PRO A 91 -32.52 37.01 -14.61
N ILE A 92 -32.59 38.33 -14.40
CA ILE A 92 -31.53 39.11 -13.74
C ILE A 92 -31.37 38.64 -12.29
N LYS A 93 -32.48 38.49 -11.57
CA LYS A 93 -32.46 38.06 -10.17
C LYS A 93 -32.00 36.62 -10.03
N LEU A 94 -32.44 35.73 -10.92
CA LEU A 94 -31.96 34.36 -10.98
C LEU A 94 -30.44 34.31 -11.20
N ARG A 95 -29.91 35.07 -12.17
CA ARG A 95 -28.46 35.18 -12.40
C ARG A 95 -27.71 35.69 -11.16
N GLN A 96 -28.24 36.72 -10.49
CA GLN A 96 -27.64 37.25 -9.26
C GLN A 96 -27.62 36.21 -8.14
N ALA A 97 -28.70 35.44 -7.96
CA ALA A 97 -28.71 34.35 -6.98
C ALA A 97 -27.66 33.28 -7.31
N LYS A 98 -27.49 32.90 -8.58
CA LYS A 98 -26.43 31.97 -9.00
C LYS A 98 -25.02 32.55 -8.76
N GLN A 99 -24.82 33.85 -9.00
CA GLN A 99 -23.56 34.56 -8.69
C GLN A 99 -23.24 34.62 -7.20
N TYR A 100 -24.25 34.51 -6.34
CA TYR A 100 -24.11 34.38 -4.89
C TYR A 100 -23.86 32.93 -4.44
N GLY A 101 -23.88 31.95 -5.36
CA GLY A 101 -23.60 30.55 -5.07
C GLY A 101 -24.81 29.67 -4.74
N PHE A 102 -26.04 30.16 -4.93
CA PHE A 102 -27.24 29.37 -4.68
C PHE A 102 -27.31 28.18 -5.65
N SER A 103 -27.48 26.96 -5.13
CA SER A 103 -27.72 25.77 -5.95
C SER A 103 -29.17 25.76 -6.46
N ASP A 104 -29.40 25.03 -7.55
CA ASP A 104 -30.74 24.82 -8.12
C ASP A 104 -31.64 24.11 -7.09
N ARG A 105 -31.08 23.22 -6.26
CA ARG A 105 -31.77 22.58 -5.13
C ARG A 105 -32.16 23.57 -4.03
N HIS A 106 -31.28 24.50 -3.66
CA HIS A 106 -31.60 25.55 -2.67
C HIS A 106 -32.71 26.47 -3.19
N LEU A 107 -32.60 26.94 -4.44
CA LEU A 107 -33.64 27.76 -5.06
C LEU A 107 -34.97 27.00 -5.18
N ALA A 108 -34.93 25.71 -5.49
CA ALA A 108 -36.13 24.88 -5.55
C ALA A 108 -36.86 24.83 -4.20
N SER A 109 -36.14 24.69 -3.07
CA SER A 109 -36.76 24.77 -1.75
C SER A 109 -37.37 26.14 -1.45
N CYS A 110 -36.69 27.24 -1.79
CA CYS A 110 -37.21 28.60 -1.57
C CYS A 110 -38.47 28.88 -2.40
N LEU A 111 -38.55 28.31 -3.60
CA LEU A 111 -39.61 28.58 -4.59
C LEU A 111 -40.70 27.50 -4.62
N GLN A 112 -40.64 26.52 -3.72
CA GLN A 112 -41.55 25.36 -3.68
C GLN A 112 -41.64 24.63 -5.03
N SER A 113 -40.49 24.40 -5.65
CA SER A 113 -40.33 23.78 -6.98
C SER A 113 -39.44 22.53 -6.88
N THR A 114 -39.02 21.99 -8.03
CA THR A 114 -38.06 20.88 -8.11
C THR A 114 -36.73 21.36 -8.69
N GLU A 115 -35.63 20.74 -8.29
CA GLU A 115 -34.27 21.07 -8.78
C GLU A 115 -34.19 21.09 -10.31
N ILE A 116 -34.79 20.09 -10.97
CA ILE A 116 -34.83 20.00 -12.44
C ILE A 116 -35.63 21.14 -13.07
N ALA A 117 -36.72 21.59 -12.44
CA ALA A 117 -37.51 22.71 -12.95
C ALA A 117 -36.71 24.03 -12.89
N ILE A 118 -35.97 24.26 -11.80
CA ILE A 118 -35.09 25.43 -11.68
C ILE A 118 -33.95 25.37 -12.71
N ARG A 119 -33.33 24.20 -12.92
CA ARG A 119 -32.34 24.02 -13.98
C ARG A 119 -32.91 24.37 -15.35
N ARG A 120 -34.10 23.88 -15.71
CA ARG A 120 -34.72 24.18 -17.00
C ARG A 120 -35.00 25.68 -17.18
N LEU A 121 -35.54 26.34 -16.15
CA LEU A 121 -35.75 27.79 -16.15
C LEU A 121 -34.43 28.55 -16.38
N ARG A 122 -33.36 28.07 -15.75
CA ARG A 122 -32.01 28.63 -15.89
C ARG A 122 -31.48 28.45 -17.33
N GLN A 123 -31.69 27.29 -17.94
CA GLN A 123 -31.32 26.99 -19.34
C GLN A 123 -32.13 27.83 -20.34
N GLU A 124 -33.44 27.97 -20.15
CA GLU A 124 -34.32 28.81 -20.99
C GLU A 124 -33.87 30.28 -21.03
N HIS A 125 -33.30 30.77 -19.94
CA HIS A 125 -32.74 32.11 -19.83
C HIS A 125 -31.24 32.20 -20.18
N ALA A 126 -30.64 31.12 -20.69
CA ALA A 126 -29.21 31.03 -21.02
C ALA A 126 -28.28 31.44 -19.86
N ILE A 127 -28.61 31.03 -18.64
CA ILE A 127 -27.82 31.30 -17.44
C ILE A 127 -26.97 30.06 -17.14
N TYR A 128 -25.74 30.04 -17.62
CA TYR A 128 -24.80 28.94 -17.40
C TYR A 128 -23.59 29.43 -16.60
N PRO A 129 -22.96 28.55 -15.81
CA PRO A 129 -21.65 28.84 -15.27
C PRO A 129 -20.59 28.79 -16.38
N PHE A 130 -19.51 29.55 -16.20
CA PHE A 130 -18.33 29.52 -17.06
C PHE A 130 -17.20 28.72 -16.41
N VAL A 131 -16.33 28.16 -17.24
CA VAL A 131 -15.18 27.35 -16.83
C VAL A 131 -13.95 28.25 -16.82
N LYS A 132 -13.26 28.30 -15.69
CA LYS A 132 -12.10 29.16 -15.44
C LYS A 132 -10.89 28.36 -14.99
N GLN A 133 -9.70 28.79 -15.39
CA GLN A 133 -8.43 28.16 -15.03
C GLN A 133 -7.88 28.71 -13.70
N ILE A 134 -7.17 27.85 -12.98
CA ILE A 134 -6.30 28.22 -11.86
C ILE A 134 -4.88 28.30 -12.41
N ASP A 135 -4.41 29.52 -12.66
CA ASP A 135 -3.15 29.81 -13.36
C ASP A 135 -2.01 30.32 -12.47
N THR A 136 -2.29 30.56 -11.18
CA THR A 136 -1.39 31.16 -10.16
C THR A 136 -1.03 32.64 -10.34
N VAL A 137 -1.31 33.23 -11.50
CA VAL A 137 -0.85 34.57 -11.91
C VAL A 137 -1.98 35.51 -12.33
N ALA A 138 -3.25 35.15 -12.07
CA ALA A 138 -4.42 35.97 -12.36
C ALA A 138 -4.47 36.43 -13.84
N ALA A 139 -4.25 35.50 -14.75
CA ALA A 139 -4.21 35.67 -16.20
C ALA A 139 -3.10 36.60 -16.73
N GLU A 140 -2.07 36.92 -15.94
CA GLU A 140 -0.88 37.63 -16.44
C GLU A 140 -0.19 36.85 -17.57
N PHE A 141 -0.15 35.52 -17.44
CA PHE A 141 0.39 34.60 -18.44
C PHE A 141 -0.65 33.53 -18.81
N PRO A 142 -0.65 33.04 -20.06
CA PRO A 142 -1.51 31.93 -20.44
C PRO A 142 -1.10 30.65 -19.69
N ALA A 143 -2.07 30.00 -19.05
CA ALA A 143 -1.88 28.72 -18.39
C ALA A 143 -2.08 27.55 -19.37
N PHE A 144 -1.12 26.63 -19.36
CA PHE A 144 -1.22 25.35 -20.07
C PHE A 144 -1.74 24.22 -19.17
N THR A 145 -1.99 24.50 -17.90
CA THR A 145 -2.54 23.56 -16.93
C THR A 145 -4.05 23.47 -17.07
N ASN A 146 -4.60 22.27 -16.89
CA ASN A 146 -6.03 22.02 -17.01
C ASN A 146 -6.70 21.91 -15.64
N TYR A 147 -6.31 22.80 -14.72
CA TYR A 147 -6.89 22.91 -13.39
C TYR A 147 -8.02 23.94 -13.39
N LEU A 148 -9.27 23.49 -13.22
CA LEU A 148 -10.47 24.22 -13.57
C LEU A 148 -11.43 24.35 -12.38
N TYR A 149 -12.19 25.45 -12.36
CA TYR A 149 -13.37 25.64 -11.52
C TYR A 149 -14.48 26.31 -12.33
N MET A 150 -15.69 26.33 -11.79
CA MET A 150 -16.86 26.91 -12.44
C MET A 150 -17.39 28.12 -11.68
N THR A 151 -17.79 29.16 -12.41
CA THR A 151 -18.35 30.38 -11.79
C THR A 151 -19.40 31.06 -12.66
N TYR A 152 -20.42 31.64 -12.03
CA TYR A 152 -21.38 32.53 -12.70
C TYR A 152 -20.89 33.99 -12.79
N ASN A 153 -19.73 34.30 -12.21
CA ASN A 153 -19.12 35.64 -12.18
C ASN A 153 -18.09 35.83 -13.31
N ALA A 154 -18.46 35.43 -14.53
CA ALA A 154 -17.61 35.50 -15.71
C ALA A 154 -18.43 35.80 -16.97
N VAL A 155 -17.74 36.02 -18.09
CA VAL A 155 -18.34 36.34 -19.40
C VAL A 155 -17.98 35.34 -20.51
N GLU A 156 -16.92 34.54 -20.31
CA GLU A 156 -16.45 33.53 -21.27
C GLU A 156 -15.71 32.39 -20.57
N HIS A 157 -15.50 31.28 -21.26
CA HIS A 157 -14.70 30.14 -20.79
C HIS A 157 -13.21 30.34 -21.12
N ASP A 158 -12.31 29.85 -20.26
CA ASP A 158 -10.87 29.90 -20.52
C ASP A 158 -10.38 28.71 -21.39
N VAL A 159 -11.22 27.70 -21.57
CA VAL A 159 -10.90 26.48 -22.31
C VAL A 159 -11.89 26.24 -23.47
N GLN A 160 -11.44 25.50 -24.48
CA GLN A 160 -12.30 24.97 -25.53
C GLN A 160 -12.82 23.57 -25.15
N PHE A 161 -13.90 23.08 -25.76
CA PHE A 161 -14.56 21.83 -25.36
C PHE A 161 -14.54 20.77 -26.49
N ASN A 162 -13.34 20.46 -27.00
CA ASN A 162 -13.16 19.57 -28.16
C ASN A 162 -12.75 18.13 -27.79
N ASP A 163 -12.39 17.88 -26.52
CA ASP A 163 -11.82 16.59 -26.09
C ASP A 163 -12.87 15.49 -25.91
N HIS A 164 -14.11 15.86 -25.56
CA HIS A 164 -15.22 14.95 -25.30
C HIS A 164 -14.84 13.79 -24.37
N GLY A 165 -14.07 14.09 -23.32
CA GLY A 165 -13.48 13.09 -22.43
C GLY A 165 -14.49 12.25 -21.65
N VAL A 166 -14.02 11.13 -21.09
CA VAL A 166 -14.78 10.34 -20.12
C VAL A 166 -14.61 10.97 -18.74
N MET A 167 -15.74 11.26 -18.10
CA MET A 167 -15.76 11.84 -16.76
C MET A 167 -15.63 10.74 -15.70
N VAL A 168 -14.72 10.92 -14.74
CA VAL A 168 -14.59 10.08 -13.56
C VAL A 168 -14.89 10.93 -12.33
N LEU A 169 -15.82 10.44 -11.50
CA LEU A 169 -16.23 11.14 -10.28
C LEU A 169 -15.40 10.65 -9.10
N GLY A 170 -14.77 11.59 -8.39
CA GLY A 170 -13.98 11.33 -7.19
C GLY A 170 -14.84 11.00 -5.96
N SER A 171 -14.18 10.92 -4.80
CA SER A 171 -14.83 10.53 -3.54
C SER A 171 -15.47 11.68 -2.75
N GLY A 172 -15.09 12.92 -3.05
CA GLY A 172 -15.40 14.06 -2.18
C GLY A 172 -14.56 14.04 -0.89
N VAL A 173 -15.02 14.74 0.14
CA VAL A 173 -14.30 14.86 1.41
C VAL A 173 -14.18 13.52 2.14
N TYR A 174 -13.03 13.32 2.79
CA TYR A 174 -12.83 12.16 3.65
C TYR A 174 -13.69 12.25 4.91
N ARG A 175 -14.24 11.10 5.30
CA ARG A 175 -15.02 10.91 6.52
C ARG A 175 -14.97 9.45 6.92
N ILE A 176 -15.38 9.14 8.14
CA ILE A 176 -15.49 7.75 8.59
C ILE A 176 -16.40 6.99 7.60
N GLY A 177 -15.89 5.87 7.06
CA GLY A 177 -16.56 5.10 6.01
C GLY A 177 -16.16 5.44 4.57
N SER A 178 -15.47 6.55 4.33
CA SER A 178 -15.01 7.00 3.01
C SER A 178 -13.69 7.74 3.10
N SER A 179 -12.58 7.05 2.83
CA SER A 179 -11.22 7.59 2.94
C SER A 179 -10.47 7.47 1.59
N VAL A 180 -9.15 7.40 1.65
CA VAL A 180 -8.21 7.40 0.52
C VAL A 180 -8.38 6.21 -0.43
N GLU A 181 -9.08 5.15 -0.02
CA GLU A 181 -9.25 3.94 -0.83
C GLU A 181 -10.01 4.24 -2.12
N PHE A 182 -11.01 5.11 -2.05
CA PHE A 182 -11.79 5.55 -3.21
C PHE A 182 -11.01 6.53 -4.10
N ASP A 183 -10.12 7.34 -3.52
CA ASP A 183 -9.21 8.19 -4.30
C ASP A 183 -8.25 7.32 -5.13
N TRP A 184 -7.68 6.27 -4.53
CA TRP A 184 -6.86 5.30 -5.24
C TRP A 184 -7.62 4.66 -6.41
N CYS A 185 -8.89 4.27 -6.20
CA CYS A 185 -9.74 3.72 -7.26
C CYS A 185 -9.95 4.73 -8.40
N ALA A 186 -10.27 5.98 -8.09
CA ALA A 186 -10.48 7.03 -9.10
C ALA A 186 -9.20 7.32 -9.91
N VAL A 187 -8.04 7.44 -9.24
CA VAL A 187 -6.74 7.65 -9.89
C VAL A 187 -6.37 6.48 -10.80
N ARG A 188 -6.55 5.23 -10.35
CA ARG A 188 -6.26 4.05 -11.19
C ARG A 188 -7.17 3.97 -12.40
N ALA A 189 -8.45 4.32 -12.28
CA ALA A 189 -9.36 4.40 -13.42
C ALA A 189 -8.91 5.46 -14.44
N ILE A 190 -8.55 6.67 -13.98
CA ILE A 190 -8.02 7.75 -14.83
C ILE A 190 -6.76 7.32 -15.58
N ARG A 191 -5.77 6.78 -14.86
CA ARG A 191 -4.51 6.31 -15.47
C ARG A 191 -4.77 5.23 -16.52
N THR A 192 -5.64 4.26 -16.21
CA THR A 192 -6.04 3.21 -17.16
C THR A 192 -6.67 3.80 -18.42
N LEU A 193 -7.53 4.80 -18.31
CA LEU A 193 -8.13 5.47 -19.47
C LEU A 193 -7.08 6.22 -20.31
N ARG A 194 -6.16 6.94 -19.65
CA ARG A 194 -5.07 7.68 -20.32
C ARG A 194 -4.10 6.76 -21.03
N ASP A 195 -3.75 5.62 -20.44
CA ASP A 195 -2.89 4.60 -21.05
C ASP A 195 -3.51 4.02 -22.35
N GLN A 196 -4.84 4.11 -22.50
CA GLN A 196 -5.58 3.73 -23.71
C GLN A 196 -5.80 4.92 -24.67
N GLY A 197 -5.19 6.07 -24.42
CA GLY A 197 -5.35 7.29 -25.21
C GLY A 197 -6.73 7.95 -25.10
N ILE A 198 -7.54 7.60 -24.09
CA ILE A 198 -8.87 8.17 -23.87
C ILE A 198 -8.72 9.43 -23.03
N LYS A 199 -9.25 10.55 -23.52
CA LYS A 199 -9.28 11.82 -22.78
C LYS A 199 -10.11 11.70 -21.50
N THR A 200 -9.59 12.24 -20.40
CA THR A 200 -10.21 12.12 -19.08
C THR A 200 -10.61 13.44 -18.45
N ILE A 201 -11.74 13.43 -17.74
CA ILE A 201 -12.23 14.57 -16.96
C ILE A 201 -12.39 14.09 -15.52
N MET A 202 -11.58 14.57 -14.59
CA MET A 202 -11.74 14.31 -13.16
C MET A 202 -12.61 15.39 -12.53
N VAL A 203 -13.61 14.99 -11.75
CA VAL A 203 -14.40 15.91 -10.91
C VAL A 203 -14.28 15.48 -9.46
N ASN A 204 -13.60 16.29 -8.66
CA ASN A 204 -13.45 16.08 -7.22
C ASN A 204 -13.18 17.42 -6.52
N TYR A 205 -13.39 17.50 -5.22
CA TYR A 205 -13.26 18.74 -4.44
C TYR A 205 -12.54 18.55 -3.11
N ASN A 206 -11.85 17.42 -2.94
CA ASN A 206 -11.05 17.15 -1.76
C ASN A 206 -9.60 17.60 -2.00
N PRO A 207 -9.11 18.63 -1.30
CA PRO A 207 -7.78 19.18 -1.56
C PRO A 207 -6.63 18.26 -1.11
N GLU A 208 -6.91 17.18 -0.38
CA GLU A 208 -5.90 16.25 0.14
C GLU A 208 -5.59 15.11 -0.84
N THR A 209 -6.30 15.03 -1.97
CA THR A 209 -6.30 13.85 -2.85
C THR A 209 -5.32 13.94 -4.01
N VAL A 210 -4.82 12.78 -4.43
CA VAL A 210 -4.02 12.67 -5.66
C VAL A 210 -4.91 12.83 -6.88
N SER A 211 -6.19 12.44 -6.83
CA SER A 211 -7.12 12.72 -7.95
C SER A 211 -7.29 14.21 -8.25
N THR A 212 -7.10 15.10 -7.27
CA THR A 212 -7.11 16.56 -7.46
C THR A 212 -5.75 17.14 -7.81
N ASP A 213 -4.77 16.31 -8.16
CA ASP A 213 -3.57 16.77 -8.83
C ASP A 213 -3.84 16.95 -10.34
N TYR A 214 -3.52 18.12 -10.88
CA TYR A 214 -3.79 18.44 -12.28
C TYR A 214 -2.92 17.62 -13.25
N ASP A 215 -1.87 16.96 -12.77
CA ASP A 215 -1.04 16.06 -13.58
C ASP A 215 -1.70 14.69 -13.86
N GLU A 216 -2.73 14.32 -13.09
CA GLU A 216 -3.37 13.00 -13.19
C GLU A 216 -4.40 12.88 -14.31
N ALA A 217 -5.15 13.94 -14.62
CA ALA A 217 -6.22 13.94 -15.62
C ALA A 217 -5.98 14.96 -16.74
N ASP A 218 -6.57 14.75 -17.93
CA ASP A 218 -6.50 15.77 -18.98
C ASP A 218 -7.25 17.04 -18.59
N ARG A 219 -8.35 16.94 -17.84
CA ARG A 219 -9.07 18.07 -17.23
C ARG A 219 -9.43 17.74 -15.80
N LEU A 220 -9.13 18.66 -14.88
CA LEU A 220 -9.50 18.56 -13.48
C LEU A 220 -10.47 19.68 -13.13
N TYR A 221 -11.70 19.33 -12.75
CA TYR A 221 -12.68 20.25 -12.20
C TYR A 221 -12.71 20.13 -10.67
N PHE A 222 -12.25 21.18 -9.99
CA PHE A 222 -12.34 21.30 -8.54
C PHE A 222 -13.73 21.77 -8.12
N GLU A 223 -14.71 20.86 -8.19
CA GLU A 223 -16.13 21.19 -8.12
C GLU A 223 -16.95 20.14 -7.36
N ASN A 224 -18.09 20.56 -6.80
CA ASN A 224 -19.00 19.67 -6.05
C ASN A 224 -19.52 18.51 -6.93
N ILE A 225 -19.63 17.31 -6.34
CA ILE A 225 -20.25 16.15 -7.00
C ILE A 225 -21.76 16.18 -6.69
N SER A 226 -22.50 16.98 -7.46
CA SER A 226 -23.95 17.11 -7.36
C SER A 226 -24.60 16.93 -8.73
N LEU A 227 -25.91 16.64 -8.76
CA LEU A 227 -26.66 16.50 -10.01
C LEU A 227 -26.53 17.76 -10.90
N GLU A 228 -26.70 18.94 -10.32
CA GLU A 228 -26.53 20.22 -11.02
C GLU A 228 -25.15 20.36 -11.66
N THR A 229 -24.09 20.21 -10.86
CA THR A 229 -22.72 20.50 -11.29
C THR A 229 -22.22 19.47 -12.30
N ILE A 230 -22.50 18.18 -12.08
CA ILE A 230 -22.10 17.11 -12.99
C ILE A 230 -22.78 17.29 -14.35
N MET A 231 -24.05 17.68 -14.40
CA MET A 231 -24.71 17.98 -15.67
C MET A 231 -24.17 19.23 -16.34
N ASP A 232 -23.86 20.30 -15.60
CA ASP A 232 -23.26 21.51 -16.19
C ASP A 232 -21.90 21.20 -16.86
N ILE A 233 -21.06 20.37 -16.22
CA ILE A 233 -19.78 19.93 -16.81
C ILE A 233 -20.03 18.98 -17.99
N TYR A 234 -20.95 18.02 -17.84
CA TYR A 234 -21.27 17.03 -18.87
C TYR A 234 -21.75 17.67 -20.17
N ASP A 235 -22.65 18.66 -20.05
CA ASP A 235 -23.20 19.42 -21.16
C ASP A 235 -22.12 20.31 -21.81
N ALA A 236 -21.31 21.01 -21.01
CA ALA A 236 -20.25 21.89 -21.52
C ALA A 236 -19.14 21.13 -22.27
N GLU A 237 -18.65 20.03 -21.69
CA GLU A 237 -17.61 19.18 -22.27
C GLU A 237 -18.11 18.29 -23.42
N THR A 238 -19.44 18.21 -23.60
CA THR A 238 -20.06 17.20 -24.45
C THR A 238 -19.48 15.81 -24.16
N SER A 239 -19.41 15.48 -22.87
CA SER A 239 -18.64 14.32 -22.39
C SER A 239 -19.19 13.00 -22.96
N ARG A 240 -18.28 12.08 -23.29
CA ARG A 240 -18.63 10.76 -23.83
C ARG A 240 -19.40 9.89 -22.84
N GLY A 241 -19.37 10.21 -21.54
CA GLY A 241 -20.05 9.47 -20.49
C GLY A 241 -19.36 9.61 -19.14
N VAL A 242 -20.01 9.11 -18.10
CA VAL A 242 -19.61 9.26 -16.70
C VAL A 242 -19.35 7.90 -16.06
N MET A 243 -18.25 7.79 -15.33
CA MET A 243 -17.88 6.66 -14.49
C MET A 243 -18.02 7.06 -13.02
N LEU A 244 -18.95 6.42 -12.32
CA LEU A 244 -19.34 6.75 -10.95
C LEU A 244 -19.00 5.66 -9.92
N SER A 245 -18.68 4.46 -10.37
CA SER A 245 -18.43 3.29 -9.50
C SER A 245 -17.10 3.32 -8.74
N MET A 246 -16.30 4.39 -8.86
CA MET A 246 -14.96 4.50 -8.27
C MET A 246 -14.89 5.41 -7.04
N GLY A 247 -15.79 6.39 -6.94
CA GLY A 247 -15.76 7.43 -5.91
C GLY A 247 -16.63 7.16 -4.68
N GLY A 248 -16.92 5.90 -4.36
CA GLY A 248 -17.72 5.56 -3.17
C GLY A 248 -19.19 5.93 -3.30
N GLN A 249 -19.81 6.40 -2.20
CA GLN A 249 -21.27 6.57 -2.13
C GLN A 249 -21.77 7.87 -2.78
N THR A 250 -21.03 8.98 -2.68
CA THR A 250 -21.46 10.29 -3.19
C THR A 250 -21.82 10.25 -4.68
N PRO A 251 -20.98 9.69 -5.59
CA PRO A 251 -21.33 9.55 -7.00
C PRO A 251 -22.44 8.53 -7.25
N ASN A 252 -22.50 7.46 -6.44
CA ASN A 252 -23.49 6.40 -6.62
C ASN A 252 -24.92 6.89 -6.35
N ASN A 253 -25.09 7.77 -5.35
CA ASN A 253 -26.38 8.36 -4.98
C ASN A 253 -27.01 9.18 -6.13
N ILE A 254 -26.20 9.80 -6.99
CA ILE A 254 -26.68 10.60 -8.12
C ILE A 254 -26.80 9.81 -9.43
N ALA A 255 -26.49 8.50 -9.43
CA ALA A 255 -26.52 7.68 -10.64
C ALA A 255 -27.90 7.61 -11.31
N LEU A 256 -28.96 7.34 -10.54
CA LEU A 256 -30.32 7.25 -11.06
C LEU A 256 -30.88 8.61 -11.50
N PRO A 257 -30.70 9.71 -10.74
CA PRO A 257 -31.01 11.06 -11.23
C PRO A 257 -30.32 11.42 -12.55
N LEU A 258 -29.01 11.14 -12.70
CA LEU A 258 -28.27 11.38 -13.94
C LEU A 258 -28.82 10.56 -15.10
N HIS A 259 -29.11 9.28 -14.87
CA HIS A 259 -29.68 8.39 -15.88
C HIS A 259 -31.03 8.89 -16.41
N ARG A 260 -31.90 9.41 -15.52
CA ARG A 260 -33.20 10.00 -15.90
C ARG A 260 -33.05 11.25 -16.76
N GLN A 261 -31.90 11.93 -16.69
CA GLN A 261 -31.56 13.05 -17.59
C GLN A 261 -30.80 12.59 -18.83
N SER A 262 -30.82 11.29 -19.14
CA SER A 262 -30.16 10.69 -20.32
C SER A 262 -28.64 10.82 -20.36
N VAL A 263 -27.99 11.02 -19.20
CA VAL A 263 -26.53 10.96 -19.10
C VAL A 263 -26.07 9.52 -19.31
N LYS A 264 -25.07 9.33 -20.19
CA LYS A 264 -24.48 8.01 -20.43
C LYS A 264 -23.58 7.60 -19.27
N ILE A 265 -23.99 6.58 -18.53
CA ILE A 265 -23.20 6.00 -17.43
C ILE A 265 -22.43 4.76 -17.95
N TYR A 266 -21.14 4.68 -17.63
CA TYR A 266 -20.32 3.51 -17.92
C TYR A 266 -20.42 2.47 -16.80
N GLY A 267 -20.45 1.20 -17.19
CA GLY A 267 -20.52 0.05 -16.28
C GLY A 267 -21.96 -0.37 -15.96
N THR A 268 -22.17 -0.81 -14.73
CA THR A 268 -23.46 -1.33 -14.25
C THR A 268 -24.54 -0.25 -14.34
N SER A 269 -25.71 -0.61 -14.87
CA SER A 269 -26.81 0.33 -15.06
C SER A 269 -27.30 0.91 -13.72
N PRO A 270 -27.63 2.21 -13.66
CA PRO A 270 -28.18 2.85 -12.45
C PRO A 270 -29.45 2.21 -11.87
N GLU A 271 -30.25 1.54 -12.69
CA GLU A 271 -31.44 0.79 -12.25
C GLU A 271 -31.06 -0.46 -11.45
N MET A 272 -29.96 -1.12 -11.82
CA MET A 272 -29.42 -2.27 -11.09
C MET A 272 -28.73 -1.83 -9.80
N ILE A 273 -28.07 -0.67 -9.81
CA ILE A 273 -27.54 -0.03 -8.58
C ILE A 273 -28.67 0.20 -7.58
N ASP A 274 -29.77 0.84 -8.01
CA ASP A 274 -30.96 1.04 -7.17
C ASP A 274 -31.62 -0.28 -6.73
N THR A 275 -31.58 -1.32 -7.57
CA THR A 275 -32.07 -2.66 -7.22
C THR A 275 -31.25 -3.30 -6.10
N ALA A 276 -29.93 -3.11 -6.08
CA ALA A 276 -29.04 -3.64 -5.05
C ALA A 276 -29.08 -2.82 -3.75
N GLU A 277 -29.13 -1.49 -3.84
CA GLU A 277 -29.16 -0.62 -2.65
C GLU A 277 -30.53 -0.60 -1.97
N ASN A 278 -31.62 -0.80 -2.72
CA ASN A 278 -32.95 -0.91 -2.13
C ASN A 278 -33.19 -2.29 -1.52
N ARG A 279 -33.27 -2.34 -0.18
CA ARG A 279 -33.39 -3.59 0.59
C ARG A 279 -34.55 -4.48 0.16
N TYR A 280 -35.70 -3.92 -0.23
CA TYR A 280 -36.83 -4.72 -0.71
C TYR A 280 -36.58 -5.34 -2.07
N LYS A 281 -36.03 -4.56 -3.01
CA LYS A 281 -35.73 -5.03 -4.36
C LYS A 281 -34.65 -6.10 -4.30
N PHE A 282 -33.59 -5.85 -3.53
CA PHE A 282 -32.49 -6.77 -3.35
C PHE A 282 -32.93 -8.08 -2.68
N SER A 283 -33.70 -8.01 -1.59
CA SER A 283 -34.18 -9.21 -0.91
C SER A 283 -35.04 -10.10 -1.81
N ARG A 284 -35.96 -9.51 -2.59
CA ARG A 284 -36.78 -10.27 -3.56
C ARG A 284 -35.92 -10.89 -4.66
N LEU A 285 -34.87 -10.20 -5.10
CA LEU A 285 -33.92 -10.72 -6.06
C LEU A 285 -33.23 -11.98 -5.50
N LEU A 286 -32.70 -11.90 -4.27
CA LEU A 286 -32.03 -13.01 -3.59
C LEU A 286 -32.96 -14.23 -3.45
N ASP A 287 -34.22 -14.01 -3.05
CA ASP A 287 -35.21 -15.08 -2.93
C ASP A 287 -35.48 -15.75 -4.29
N THR A 288 -35.52 -14.96 -5.37
CA THR A 288 -35.77 -15.45 -6.74
C THR A 288 -34.61 -16.32 -7.25
N ILE A 289 -33.37 -15.97 -6.92
CA ILE A 289 -32.17 -16.69 -7.35
C ILE A 289 -31.74 -17.80 -6.36
N GLY A 290 -32.50 -17.99 -5.27
CA GLY A 290 -32.24 -19.01 -4.26
C GLY A 290 -30.98 -18.75 -3.44
N VAL A 291 -30.65 -17.49 -3.18
CA VAL A 291 -29.54 -17.08 -2.31
C VAL A 291 -30.09 -16.64 -0.95
N ASP A 292 -29.55 -17.20 0.11
CA ASP A 292 -30.06 -17.01 1.48
C ASP A 292 -29.60 -15.67 2.09
N GLN A 293 -30.42 -15.12 2.99
CA GLN A 293 -30.22 -13.85 3.67
C GLN A 293 -30.77 -13.92 5.11
N PRO A 294 -30.30 -13.08 6.05
CA PRO A 294 -30.90 -13.01 7.38
C PRO A 294 -32.38 -12.61 7.29
N GLN A 295 -33.21 -13.23 8.13
CA GLN A 295 -34.61 -12.83 8.24
C GLN A 295 -34.72 -11.36 8.64
N TRP A 296 -35.49 -10.58 7.87
CA TRP A 296 -35.62 -9.16 8.09
C TRP A 296 -37.04 -8.67 7.80
N LYS A 297 -37.41 -7.51 8.36
CA LYS A 297 -38.66 -6.81 8.06
C LYS A 297 -38.50 -5.31 8.32
N GLU A 298 -39.04 -4.48 7.44
CA GLU A 298 -39.24 -3.06 7.71
C GLU A 298 -40.58 -2.87 8.43
N LEU A 299 -40.56 -2.05 9.47
CA LEU A 299 -41.62 -1.95 10.46
C LEU A 299 -41.91 -0.48 10.75
N THR A 300 -43.19 -0.12 10.71
CA THR A 300 -43.68 1.25 10.97
C THR A 300 -44.33 1.39 12.34
N SER A 301 -44.56 0.29 13.06
CA SER A 301 -45.17 0.30 14.39
C SER A 301 -44.39 -0.54 15.39
N PHE A 302 -44.42 -0.13 16.65
CA PHE A 302 -43.76 -0.84 17.75
C PHE A 302 -44.34 -2.24 17.94
N ASP A 303 -45.67 -2.40 17.88
CA ASP A 303 -46.33 -3.70 18.03
C ASP A 303 -45.88 -4.72 16.98
N GLU A 304 -45.73 -4.27 15.72
CA GLU A 304 -45.20 -5.16 14.68
C GLU A 304 -43.73 -5.50 14.92
N ALA A 305 -42.94 -4.58 15.47
CA ALA A 305 -41.54 -4.81 15.81
C ALA A 305 -41.39 -5.86 16.92
N PHE A 306 -42.22 -5.82 17.97
CA PHE A 306 -42.25 -6.86 19.01
C PHE A 306 -42.65 -8.22 18.43
N LYS A 307 -43.74 -8.28 17.66
CA LYS A 307 -44.20 -9.54 17.01
C LYS A 307 -43.14 -10.14 16.09
N PHE A 308 -42.41 -9.32 15.36
CA PHE A 308 -41.31 -9.79 14.52
C PHE A 308 -40.16 -10.36 15.37
N CYS A 309 -39.75 -9.65 16.42
CA CYS A 309 -38.69 -10.11 17.33
C CYS A 309 -39.06 -11.41 18.06
N GLU A 310 -40.32 -11.59 18.46
CA GLU A 310 -40.82 -12.86 19.01
C GLU A 310 -40.73 -14.01 18.00
N LYS A 311 -40.97 -13.73 16.71
CA LYS A 311 -40.86 -14.75 15.66
C LYS A 311 -39.42 -15.15 15.38
N VAL A 312 -38.51 -14.18 15.22
CA VAL A 312 -37.11 -14.44 14.82
C VAL A 312 -36.17 -14.72 16.00
N GLN A 313 -36.63 -14.46 17.21
CA GLN A 313 -35.91 -14.56 18.49
C GLN A 313 -34.73 -13.58 18.60
N TYR A 314 -34.45 -13.11 19.82
CA TYR A 314 -33.29 -12.25 20.09
C TYR A 314 -31.97 -13.03 19.99
N PRO A 315 -30.82 -12.35 19.79
CA PRO A 315 -30.68 -10.93 19.48
C PRO A 315 -31.09 -10.57 18.04
N VAL A 316 -31.43 -9.29 17.84
CA VAL A 316 -31.78 -8.69 16.54
C VAL A 316 -30.97 -7.41 16.31
N LEU A 317 -30.77 -7.06 15.06
CA LEU A 317 -30.12 -5.83 14.62
C LEU A 317 -31.19 -4.84 14.18
N VAL A 318 -31.20 -3.66 14.78
CA VAL A 318 -32.16 -2.59 14.50
C VAL A 318 -31.45 -1.45 13.79
N ARG A 319 -31.97 -1.05 12.62
CA ARG A 319 -31.43 0.03 11.78
C ARG A 319 -32.53 1.05 11.46
N PRO A 320 -32.34 2.34 11.75
CA PRO A 320 -33.26 3.38 11.29
C PRO A 320 -33.16 3.53 9.76
N SER A 321 -34.29 3.76 9.08
CA SER A 321 -34.34 3.83 7.60
C SER A 321 -33.65 5.05 6.99
N TYR A 322 -33.40 6.11 7.77
CA TYR A 322 -32.91 7.41 7.30
C TYR A 322 -31.37 7.59 7.40
N VAL A 323 -30.62 6.55 7.80
CA VAL A 323 -29.17 6.65 8.07
C VAL A 323 -28.33 5.72 7.18
N LEU A 324 -27.25 6.29 6.66
CA LEU A 324 -26.19 5.64 5.89
C LEU A 324 -25.05 5.17 6.83
N SER A 325 -24.21 4.24 6.36
CA SER A 325 -22.98 3.79 7.05
C SER A 325 -23.16 3.17 8.44
N GLY A 326 -24.36 2.67 8.75
CA GLY A 326 -24.67 2.05 10.03
C GLY A 326 -24.73 2.99 11.22
N ALA A 327 -24.77 4.31 10.98
CA ALA A 327 -25.01 5.29 12.03
C ALA A 327 -26.29 4.95 12.80
N ALA A 328 -26.22 4.99 14.13
CA ALA A 328 -27.31 4.62 15.04
C ALA A 328 -27.84 3.17 14.93
N MET A 329 -27.14 2.24 14.25
CA MET A 329 -27.49 0.81 14.31
C MET A 329 -27.24 0.25 15.71
N ASN A 330 -28.07 -0.71 16.13
CA ASN A 330 -27.93 -1.30 17.45
C ASN A 330 -28.30 -2.78 17.49
N VAL A 331 -27.56 -3.55 18.30
CA VAL A 331 -27.88 -4.95 18.60
C VAL A 331 -28.76 -4.97 19.85
N VAL A 332 -29.99 -5.41 19.66
CA VAL A 332 -31.00 -5.49 20.71
C VAL A 332 -31.10 -6.95 21.16
N SER A 333 -30.98 -7.18 22.47
CA SER A 333 -30.89 -8.53 23.05
C SER A 333 -32.12 -8.93 23.88
N SER A 334 -33.03 -7.99 24.16
CA SER A 334 -34.25 -8.23 24.91
C SER A 334 -35.41 -7.31 24.49
N PRO A 335 -36.66 -7.64 24.87
CA PRO A 335 -37.82 -6.76 24.63
C PRO A 335 -37.68 -5.37 25.27
N ASP A 336 -37.15 -5.28 26.50
CA ASP A 336 -36.96 -4.00 27.19
C ASP A 336 -35.94 -3.11 26.45
N ASP A 337 -34.88 -3.72 25.91
CA ASP A 337 -33.89 -3.02 25.09
C ASP A 337 -34.53 -2.45 23.81
N LEU A 338 -35.43 -3.22 23.20
CA LEU A 338 -36.16 -2.81 22.00
C LEU A 338 -37.05 -1.59 22.30
N ALA A 339 -37.80 -1.64 23.41
CA ALA A 339 -38.67 -0.54 23.84
C ALA A 339 -37.87 0.75 24.07
N SER A 340 -36.75 0.64 24.79
CA SER A 340 -35.86 1.77 25.09
C SER A 340 -35.28 2.39 23.81
N TYR A 341 -34.76 1.55 22.91
CA TYR A 341 -34.19 2.01 21.64
C TYR A 341 -35.23 2.68 20.74
N LEU A 342 -36.41 2.06 20.59
CA LEU A 342 -37.50 2.61 19.77
C LEU A 342 -38.01 3.94 20.32
N THR A 343 -38.10 4.09 21.64
CA THR A 343 -38.48 5.37 22.29
C THR A 343 -37.45 6.46 21.99
N GLN A 344 -36.15 6.15 22.10
CA GLN A 344 -35.07 7.07 21.75
C GLN A 344 -35.10 7.45 20.26
N ALA A 345 -35.31 6.47 19.37
CA ALA A 345 -35.38 6.71 17.93
C ALA A 345 -36.57 7.62 17.55
N THR A 346 -37.74 7.41 18.15
CA THR A 346 -38.93 8.26 17.90
C THR A 346 -38.83 9.68 18.46
N ALA A 347 -37.96 9.92 19.43
CA ALA A 347 -37.67 11.28 19.90
C ALA A 347 -36.82 12.07 18.90
N VAL A 348 -36.07 11.37 18.03
CA VAL A 348 -35.19 11.96 17.01
C VAL A 348 -35.92 12.13 15.67
N SER A 349 -36.82 11.22 15.29
CA SER A 349 -37.73 11.40 14.15
C SER A 349 -38.99 10.56 14.29
N ARG A 350 -40.16 11.19 14.15
CA ARG A 350 -41.48 10.55 14.32
C ARG A 350 -42.02 9.84 13.07
N ASP A 351 -41.48 10.14 11.88
CA ASP A 351 -42.10 9.81 10.60
C ASP A 351 -41.36 8.73 9.77
N HIS A 352 -40.39 8.02 10.37
CA HIS A 352 -39.55 7.07 9.61
C HIS A 352 -39.65 5.61 10.09
N PRO A 353 -39.78 4.64 9.15
CA PRO A 353 -39.78 3.22 9.45
C PRO A 353 -38.42 2.73 10.00
N VAL A 354 -38.44 1.59 10.69
CA VAL A 354 -37.23 0.93 11.22
C VAL A 354 -37.09 -0.45 10.58
N VAL A 355 -35.87 -0.80 10.18
CA VAL A 355 -35.54 -2.12 9.62
C VAL A 355 -34.96 -2.99 10.73
N ILE A 356 -35.58 -4.14 10.98
CA ILE A 356 -35.09 -5.13 11.95
C ILE A 356 -34.65 -6.39 11.21
N SER A 357 -33.44 -6.88 11.51
CA SER A 357 -32.88 -8.12 10.94
C SER A 357 -32.42 -9.07 12.05
N LYS A 358 -32.46 -10.38 11.81
CA LYS A 358 -31.91 -11.37 12.75
C LYS A 358 -30.39 -11.19 12.86
N TYR A 359 -29.90 -11.00 14.09
CA TYR A 359 -28.46 -10.98 14.37
C TYR A 359 -27.97 -12.41 14.62
N ILE A 360 -26.94 -12.83 13.88
CA ILE A 360 -26.37 -14.18 13.93
C ILE A 360 -25.09 -14.12 14.75
N GLU A 361 -25.18 -14.57 15.99
CA GLU A 361 -24.01 -14.60 16.89
C GLU A 361 -22.96 -15.60 16.43
N GLU A 362 -21.69 -15.29 16.69
CA GLU A 362 -20.55 -16.20 16.45
C GLU A 362 -20.42 -16.68 15.01
N ALA A 363 -20.84 -15.85 14.08
CA ALA A 363 -20.61 -16.09 12.68
C ALA A 363 -19.40 -15.29 12.21
N LYS A 364 -18.71 -15.83 11.21
CA LYS A 364 -17.64 -15.12 10.52
C LYS A 364 -18.25 -14.18 9.50
N GLU A 365 -17.64 -13.02 9.34
CA GLU A 365 -17.96 -12.10 8.27
C GLU A 365 -16.89 -12.23 7.18
N ILE A 366 -17.32 -12.16 5.93
CA ILE A 366 -16.49 -12.40 4.76
C ILE A 366 -16.77 -11.29 3.75
N GLU A 367 -15.70 -10.70 3.24
CA GLU A 367 -15.76 -9.66 2.22
C GLU A 367 -15.38 -10.27 0.86
N MET A 368 -16.28 -10.14 -0.11
CA MET A 368 -16.11 -10.63 -1.47
C MET A 368 -16.05 -9.47 -2.44
N ASP A 369 -14.86 -9.18 -2.95
CA ASP A 369 -14.65 -8.19 -4.01
C ASP A 369 -14.61 -8.88 -5.36
N ALA A 370 -15.32 -8.34 -6.34
CA ALA A 370 -15.38 -8.95 -7.66
C ALA A 370 -15.52 -7.92 -8.79
N VAL A 371 -15.10 -8.36 -9.97
CA VAL A 371 -15.30 -7.66 -11.23
C VAL A 371 -16.07 -8.58 -12.16
N ALA A 372 -17.14 -8.09 -12.76
CA ALA A 372 -17.97 -8.85 -13.69
C ALA A 372 -18.18 -8.08 -15.00
N ARG A 373 -18.45 -8.80 -16.09
CA ARG A 373 -18.85 -8.28 -17.40
C ARG A 373 -20.13 -8.96 -17.84
N ASP A 374 -21.18 -8.18 -18.08
CA ASP A 374 -22.50 -8.69 -18.49
C ASP A 374 -23.01 -9.80 -17.56
N GLY A 375 -22.79 -9.60 -16.26
CA GLY A 375 -23.16 -10.53 -15.20
C GLY A 375 -22.29 -11.79 -15.09
N LYS A 376 -21.18 -11.89 -15.83
CA LYS A 376 -20.21 -13.00 -15.70
C LYS A 376 -18.96 -12.53 -14.96
N LEU A 377 -18.51 -13.31 -13.97
CA LEU A 377 -17.30 -13.00 -13.21
C LEU A 377 -16.05 -12.99 -14.11
N VAL A 378 -15.24 -11.96 -13.95
CA VAL A 378 -13.93 -11.77 -14.59
C VAL A 378 -12.80 -12.00 -13.59
N MET A 379 -12.99 -11.58 -12.35
CA MET A 379 -12.05 -11.76 -11.23
C MET A 379 -12.80 -11.66 -9.91
N HIS A 380 -12.33 -12.34 -8.86
CA HIS A 380 -12.83 -12.16 -7.50
C HIS A 380 -11.76 -12.40 -6.43
N TYR A 381 -12.02 -11.88 -5.24
CA TYR A 381 -11.16 -11.97 -4.06
C TYR A 381 -12.03 -12.19 -2.83
N ILE A 382 -11.72 -13.24 -2.07
CA ILE A 382 -12.43 -13.56 -0.82
C ILE A 382 -11.50 -13.20 0.33
N SER A 383 -11.90 -12.23 1.14
CA SER A 383 -11.17 -11.82 2.34
C SER A 383 -11.94 -12.23 3.59
N GLU A 384 -11.24 -12.78 4.58
CA GLU A 384 -11.81 -13.20 5.85
C GLU A 384 -11.62 -12.12 6.91
N HIS A 385 -12.67 -11.82 7.69
CA HIS A 385 -12.54 -10.99 8.89
C HIS A 385 -12.00 -11.81 10.05
N ILE A 386 -11.09 -11.23 10.85
CA ILE A 386 -10.66 -11.84 12.13
C ILE A 386 -11.77 -11.69 13.17
N GLU A 387 -12.40 -10.53 13.24
CA GLU A 387 -13.54 -10.25 14.10
C GLU A 387 -14.77 -11.04 13.64
N ASN A 388 -15.61 -11.47 14.58
CA ASN A 388 -16.91 -12.05 14.24
C ASN A 388 -17.87 -10.95 13.74
N ALA A 389 -18.88 -11.36 12.98
CA ALA A 389 -19.94 -10.48 12.47
C ALA A 389 -20.57 -9.62 13.59
N GLY A 390 -20.71 -8.32 13.34
CA GLY A 390 -21.20 -7.32 14.27
C GLY A 390 -20.15 -6.29 14.72
N VAL A 391 -18.88 -6.50 14.39
CA VAL A 391 -17.95 -5.38 14.17
C VAL A 391 -18.14 -4.92 12.73
N HIS A 392 -18.28 -3.62 12.52
CA HIS A 392 -18.46 -3.07 11.17
C HIS A 392 -17.28 -3.44 10.26
N SER A 393 -17.53 -3.82 9.00
CA SER A 393 -16.50 -4.27 8.04
C SER A 393 -15.34 -3.28 7.87
N GLY A 394 -15.61 -1.98 8.00
CA GLY A 394 -14.59 -0.93 7.96
C GLY A 394 -13.62 -0.94 9.14
N ASP A 395 -14.05 -1.43 10.30
CA ASP A 395 -13.26 -1.57 11.53
C ASP A 395 -12.73 -3.00 11.70
N ALA A 396 -12.96 -3.89 10.73
CA ALA A 396 -12.52 -5.26 10.79
C ALA A 396 -11.11 -5.42 10.21
N THR A 397 -10.37 -6.37 10.79
CA THR A 397 -9.09 -6.84 10.29
C THR A 397 -9.34 -7.87 9.18
N LEU A 398 -8.84 -7.63 7.98
CA LEU A 398 -9.01 -8.52 6.83
C LEU A 398 -7.78 -9.40 6.61
N VAL A 399 -8.00 -10.64 6.20
CA VAL A 399 -6.95 -11.59 5.81
C VAL A 399 -7.22 -12.11 4.39
N LEU A 400 -6.21 -12.05 3.53
CA LEU A 400 -6.26 -12.54 2.16
C LEU A 400 -4.98 -13.33 1.82
N PRO A 401 -5.07 -14.58 1.30
CA PRO A 401 -6.26 -15.41 1.14
C PRO A 401 -6.89 -15.82 2.50
N PRO A 402 -8.15 -16.27 2.54
CA PRO A 402 -8.80 -16.67 3.78
C PRO A 402 -8.09 -17.88 4.38
N GLN A 403 -7.97 -17.93 5.71
CA GLN A 403 -7.10 -18.91 6.39
C GLN A 403 -7.89 -19.94 7.18
N ASP A 404 -9.08 -19.58 7.66
CA ASP A 404 -9.88 -20.41 8.55
C ASP A 404 -11.28 -20.71 7.95
N LEU A 405 -11.43 -20.64 6.62
CA LEU A 405 -12.66 -20.99 5.91
C LEU A 405 -12.59 -22.36 5.24
N ASP A 406 -13.65 -23.15 5.39
CA ASP A 406 -13.76 -24.45 4.72
C ASP A 406 -13.88 -24.29 3.20
N PRO A 407 -13.22 -25.14 2.38
CA PRO A 407 -13.30 -25.07 0.91
C PRO A 407 -14.72 -25.23 0.34
N GLU A 408 -15.63 -25.86 1.08
CA GLU A 408 -17.06 -25.91 0.70
C GLU A 408 -17.73 -24.54 0.86
N THR A 409 -17.44 -23.84 1.96
CA THR A 409 -17.95 -22.49 2.24
C THR A 409 -17.46 -21.50 1.17
N ILE A 410 -16.18 -21.58 0.79
CA ILE A 410 -15.61 -20.78 -0.30
C ILE A 410 -16.38 -20.99 -1.62
N ARG A 411 -16.61 -22.25 -2.01
CA ARG A 411 -17.38 -22.56 -3.24
C ARG A 411 -18.81 -22.04 -3.21
N LYS A 412 -19.48 -22.07 -2.04
CA LYS A 412 -20.83 -21.50 -1.89
C LYS A 412 -20.82 -19.98 -2.09
N ILE A 413 -19.79 -19.30 -1.59
CA ILE A 413 -19.63 -17.84 -1.75
C ILE A 413 -19.39 -17.49 -3.21
N GLU A 414 -18.54 -18.23 -3.91
CA GLU A 414 -18.30 -18.06 -5.35
C GLU A 414 -19.59 -18.25 -6.16
N ASP A 415 -20.36 -19.32 -5.90
CA ASP A 415 -21.64 -19.60 -6.57
C ASP A 415 -22.68 -18.51 -6.31
N ALA A 416 -22.85 -18.11 -5.04
CA ALA A 416 -23.76 -17.02 -4.68
C ALA A 416 -23.37 -15.69 -5.34
N THR A 417 -22.06 -15.39 -5.38
CA THR A 417 -21.53 -14.17 -6.01
C THR A 417 -21.76 -14.17 -7.52
N SER A 418 -21.55 -15.30 -8.18
CA SER A 418 -21.83 -15.48 -9.60
C SER A 418 -23.33 -15.29 -9.90
N LYS A 419 -24.21 -15.89 -9.09
CA LYS A 419 -25.67 -15.71 -9.22
C LYS A 419 -26.12 -14.26 -9.05
N ILE A 420 -25.61 -13.58 -8.03
CA ILE A 420 -25.93 -12.17 -7.76
C ILE A 420 -25.41 -11.28 -8.88
N GLY A 421 -24.15 -11.47 -9.30
CA GLY A 421 -23.55 -10.74 -10.41
C GLY A 421 -24.35 -10.90 -11.70
N ASN A 422 -24.81 -12.12 -12.00
CA ASN A 422 -25.65 -12.41 -13.16
C ASN A 422 -27.03 -11.73 -13.07
N ALA A 423 -27.69 -11.85 -11.92
CA ALA A 423 -29.04 -11.33 -11.71
C ALA A 423 -29.10 -9.79 -11.74
N LEU A 424 -28.04 -9.13 -11.28
CA LEU A 424 -27.87 -7.68 -11.34
C LEU A 424 -27.22 -7.20 -12.66
N ASN A 425 -26.92 -8.13 -13.58
CA ASN A 425 -26.23 -7.86 -14.85
C ASN A 425 -25.01 -6.93 -14.68
N VAL A 426 -24.14 -7.28 -13.72
CA VAL A 426 -23.03 -6.42 -13.31
C VAL A 426 -21.99 -6.29 -14.42
N THR A 427 -21.59 -5.05 -14.72
CA THR A 427 -20.48 -4.72 -15.62
C THR A 427 -19.58 -3.69 -14.92
N GLY A 428 -18.47 -4.15 -14.34
CA GLY A 428 -17.59 -3.32 -13.52
C GLY A 428 -17.35 -3.93 -12.13
N PRO A 429 -16.94 -3.10 -11.15
CA PRO A 429 -16.62 -3.57 -9.81
C PRO A 429 -17.88 -3.70 -8.95
N PHE A 430 -17.90 -4.69 -8.07
CA PHE A 430 -18.91 -4.83 -7.03
C PHE A 430 -18.35 -5.58 -5.83
N ASN A 431 -19.02 -5.44 -4.69
CA ASN A 431 -18.65 -6.05 -3.42
C ASN A 431 -19.88 -6.70 -2.78
N ILE A 432 -19.70 -7.84 -2.13
CA ILE A 432 -20.73 -8.52 -1.35
C ILE A 432 -20.16 -8.89 0.01
N GLN A 433 -20.94 -8.64 1.06
CA GLN A 433 -20.62 -9.08 2.41
C GLN A 433 -21.45 -10.31 2.77
N PHE A 434 -20.79 -11.35 3.29
CA PHE A 434 -21.41 -12.60 3.68
C PHE A 434 -21.21 -12.87 5.17
N ILE A 435 -22.18 -13.55 5.76
CA ILE A 435 -22.08 -14.22 7.05
C ILE A 435 -21.89 -15.72 6.80
N ALA A 436 -20.88 -16.33 7.41
CA ALA A 436 -20.67 -17.78 7.38
C ALA A 436 -20.73 -18.38 8.78
N LYS A 437 -21.55 -19.42 8.94
CA LYS A 437 -21.65 -20.22 10.18
C LYS A 437 -22.04 -21.65 9.84
N ASN A 438 -21.32 -22.63 10.38
CA ASN A 438 -21.58 -24.06 10.16
C ASN A 438 -21.73 -24.45 8.66
N ASN A 439 -20.88 -23.91 7.78
CA ASN A 439 -20.93 -24.08 6.33
C ASN A 439 -22.20 -23.54 5.62
N GLU A 440 -23.07 -22.84 6.33
CA GLU A 440 -24.14 -22.03 5.76
C GLU A 440 -23.66 -20.61 5.53
N ILE A 441 -24.07 -20.02 4.41
CA ILE A 441 -23.76 -18.63 4.05
C ILE A 441 -25.03 -17.82 3.94
N LYS A 442 -24.99 -16.56 4.35
CA LYS A 442 -26.08 -15.60 4.17
C LYS A 442 -25.53 -14.26 3.71
N VAL A 443 -26.19 -13.64 2.75
CA VAL A 443 -25.81 -12.32 2.23
C VAL A 443 -26.26 -11.22 3.19
N ILE A 444 -25.35 -10.29 3.52
CA ILE A 444 -25.66 -9.08 4.29
C ILE A 444 -26.15 -7.98 3.34
N GLU A 445 -25.28 -7.59 2.41
CA GLU A 445 -25.51 -6.51 1.45
C GLU A 445 -24.64 -6.71 0.19
N CYS A 446 -25.02 -6.03 -0.89
CA CYS A 446 -24.25 -5.94 -2.12
C CYS A 446 -24.10 -4.47 -2.53
N ASN A 447 -22.87 -4.06 -2.80
CA ASN A 447 -22.51 -2.73 -3.24
C ASN A 447 -22.05 -2.80 -4.71
N LEU A 448 -22.82 -2.23 -5.64
CA LEU A 448 -22.49 -2.21 -7.08
C LEU A 448 -21.50 -1.09 -7.44
N ARG A 449 -20.37 -1.07 -6.74
CA ARG A 449 -19.26 -0.13 -6.90
C ARG A 449 -17.97 -0.75 -6.34
N ALA A 450 -16.84 -0.08 -6.54
CA ALA A 450 -15.62 -0.41 -5.82
C ALA A 450 -15.85 -0.30 -4.30
N ALA A 451 -15.27 -1.23 -3.55
CA ALA A 451 -15.22 -1.19 -2.10
C ALA A 451 -13.86 -0.68 -1.61
N ARG A 452 -13.79 -0.32 -0.33
CA ARG A 452 -12.56 0.18 0.31
C ARG A 452 -11.41 -0.83 0.30
N SER A 453 -11.72 -2.10 0.15
CA SER A 453 -10.82 -3.25 0.10
C SER A 453 -10.16 -3.46 -1.27
N PHE A 454 -10.62 -2.80 -2.35
CA PHE A 454 -10.06 -2.94 -3.69
C PHE A 454 -8.54 -2.63 -3.79
N PRO A 455 -8.02 -1.55 -3.18
CA PRO A 455 -6.58 -1.33 -3.11
C PRO A 455 -5.85 -2.48 -2.41
N PHE A 456 -6.36 -2.94 -1.27
CA PHE A 456 -5.76 -4.05 -0.51
C PHE A 456 -5.71 -5.33 -1.35
N VAL A 457 -6.83 -5.79 -1.91
CA VAL A 457 -6.86 -7.03 -2.69
C VAL A 457 -6.01 -6.93 -3.97
N SER A 458 -5.94 -5.74 -4.58
CA SER A 458 -5.09 -5.51 -5.76
C SER A 458 -3.61 -5.59 -5.38
N LYS A 459 -3.22 -4.96 -4.27
CA LYS A 459 -1.83 -4.96 -3.79
C LYS A 459 -1.40 -6.31 -3.27
N VAL A 460 -2.26 -7.11 -2.64
CA VAL A 460 -1.93 -8.48 -2.22
C VAL A 460 -1.79 -9.39 -3.45
N SER A 461 -2.83 -9.46 -4.30
CA SER A 461 -2.83 -10.36 -5.46
C SER A 461 -1.79 -9.99 -6.54
N GLY A 462 -1.39 -8.72 -6.63
CA GLY A 462 -0.56 -8.22 -7.72
C GLY A 462 -1.34 -7.95 -9.01
N ILE A 463 -2.66 -8.10 -8.99
CA ILE A 463 -3.56 -7.82 -10.11
C ILE A 463 -4.31 -6.53 -9.80
N ASP A 464 -4.28 -5.56 -10.70
CA ASP A 464 -5.04 -4.33 -10.52
C ASP A 464 -6.52 -4.55 -10.85
N ALA A 465 -7.33 -4.72 -9.79
CA ALA A 465 -8.77 -4.95 -9.94
C ALA A 465 -9.49 -3.74 -10.55
N ILE A 466 -8.99 -2.52 -10.34
CA ILE A 466 -9.59 -1.30 -10.88
C ILE A 466 -9.26 -1.12 -12.36
N GLU A 467 -8.05 -1.49 -12.79
CA GLU A 467 -7.71 -1.55 -14.20
C GLU A 467 -8.64 -2.54 -14.93
N LEU A 468 -8.80 -3.76 -14.40
CA LEU A 468 -9.71 -4.77 -14.95
C LEU A 468 -11.15 -4.24 -15.02
N ALA A 469 -11.65 -3.66 -13.93
CA ALA A 469 -12.99 -3.08 -13.87
C ALA A 469 -13.18 -1.95 -14.90
N THR A 470 -12.20 -1.06 -15.03
CA THR A 470 -12.21 0.06 -15.97
C THR A 470 -12.26 -0.44 -17.41
N ARG A 471 -11.42 -1.42 -17.75
CA ARG A 471 -11.40 -2.04 -19.08
C ARG A 471 -12.73 -2.72 -19.40
N VAL A 472 -13.31 -3.44 -18.44
CA VAL A 472 -14.63 -4.06 -18.59
C VAL A 472 -15.71 -3.02 -18.87
N MET A 473 -15.80 -1.95 -18.07
CA MET A 473 -16.81 -0.91 -18.25
C MET A 473 -16.68 -0.16 -19.58
N MET A 474 -15.45 -0.04 -20.09
CA MET A 474 -15.16 0.57 -21.40
C MET A 474 -15.31 -0.40 -22.58
N GLY A 475 -15.61 -1.67 -22.32
CA GLY A 475 -15.73 -2.71 -23.36
C GLY A 475 -14.38 -3.12 -23.97
N LEU A 476 -13.27 -2.80 -23.32
CA LEU A 476 -11.93 -3.14 -23.77
C LEU A 476 -11.64 -4.65 -23.55
N PRO A 477 -10.67 -5.23 -24.29
CA PRO A 477 -10.23 -6.61 -24.06
C PRO A 477 -9.66 -6.77 -22.65
N VAL A 478 -10.06 -7.86 -21.98
CA VAL A 478 -9.56 -8.28 -20.66
C VAL A 478 -9.34 -9.78 -20.68
N GLU A 479 -8.31 -10.25 -20.00
CA GLU A 479 -8.10 -11.66 -19.69
C GLU A 479 -8.82 -11.97 -18.37
N PRO A 480 -9.87 -12.81 -18.35
CA PRO A 480 -10.50 -13.25 -17.10
C PRO A 480 -9.53 -14.11 -16.29
N TYR A 481 -9.46 -13.88 -14.98
CA TYR A 481 -8.57 -14.59 -14.05
C TYR A 481 -7.11 -14.66 -14.53
N PRO A 482 -6.44 -13.51 -14.70
CA PRO A 482 -5.03 -13.50 -15.08
C PRO A 482 -4.19 -14.26 -14.06
N PRO A 483 -3.08 -14.91 -14.47
CA PRO A 483 -2.30 -15.76 -13.59
C PRO A 483 -1.72 -14.98 -12.41
N MET A 484 -1.99 -15.46 -11.19
CA MET A 484 -1.46 -14.89 -9.96
C MET A 484 -0.05 -15.43 -9.68
N SER A 485 0.98 -14.58 -9.71
CA SER A 485 2.34 -14.93 -9.31
C SER A 485 2.58 -14.64 -7.83
N LEU A 486 1.81 -15.28 -6.94
CA LEU A 486 1.98 -15.12 -5.49
C LEU A 486 3.14 -15.99 -4.98
N PRO A 487 3.99 -15.49 -4.07
CA PRO A 487 4.99 -16.32 -3.40
C PRO A 487 4.34 -17.47 -2.60
N GLU A 488 5.07 -18.57 -2.41
CA GLU A 488 4.64 -19.62 -1.48
C GLU A 488 4.54 -19.09 -0.05
N ASN A 489 3.50 -19.53 0.67
CA ASN A 489 3.20 -19.07 2.03
C ASN A 489 3.19 -17.53 2.08
N TYR A 490 2.17 -16.91 1.49
CA TYR A 490 2.04 -15.47 1.42
C TYR A 490 0.63 -15.06 1.85
N VAL A 491 0.55 -14.17 2.83
CA VAL A 491 -0.70 -13.65 3.37
C VAL A 491 -0.60 -12.14 3.50
N GLY A 492 -1.62 -11.44 3.01
CA GLY A 492 -1.87 -10.03 3.30
C GLY A 492 -2.82 -9.88 4.48
N VAL A 493 -2.50 -8.97 5.39
CA VAL A 493 -3.40 -8.59 6.50
C VAL A 493 -3.60 -7.08 6.50
N LYS A 494 -4.86 -6.65 6.49
CA LYS A 494 -5.27 -5.25 6.67
C LYS A 494 -5.76 -5.06 8.10
N VAL A 495 -5.24 -4.06 8.80
CA VAL A 495 -5.68 -3.64 10.13
C VAL A 495 -6.23 -2.20 10.07
N PRO A 496 -7.36 -1.88 10.71
CA PRO A 496 -7.89 -0.52 10.80
C PRO A 496 -7.02 0.41 11.66
N GLN A 497 -6.97 1.69 11.26
CA GLN A 497 -6.36 2.77 12.03
C GLN A 497 -7.46 3.57 12.75
N PHE A 498 -7.26 3.84 14.04
CA PHE A 498 -8.19 4.62 14.86
C PHE A 498 -7.58 5.93 15.35
N SER A 499 -8.44 6.93 15.57
CA SER A 499 -8.06 8.27 16.05
C SER A 499 -8.60 8.58 17.46
N PHE A 500 -8.82 7.57 18.29
CA PHE A 500 -9.38 7.73 19.65
C PHE A 500 -8.56 8.70 20.52
N SER A 501 -7.25 8.85 20.30
CA SER A 501 -6.41 9.83 21.02
C SER A 501 -6.82 11.29 20.76
N ARG A 502 -7.44 11.58 19.60
CA ARG A 502 -7.91 12.93 19.22
C ARG A 502 -9.38 13.17 19.57
N LEU A 503 -10.15 12.11 19.82
CA LEU A 503 -11.59 12.17 20.11
C LEU A 503 -11.82 12.08 21.63
N SER A 504 -11.76 13.23 22.31
CA SER A 504 -12.07 13.33 23.74
C SER A 504 -13.51 12.89 24.02
N GLY A 505 -13.70 12.00 25.00
CA GLY A 505 -15.03 11.48 25.37
C GLY A 505 -15.52 10.28 24.56
N ALA A 506 -14.83 9.89 23.47
CA ALA A 506 -15.16 8.68 22.72
C ALA A 506 -14.71 7.41 23.47
N ASP A 507 -15.60 6.41 23.56
CA ASP A 507 -15.27 5.08 24.09
C ASP A 507 -14.54 4.26 23.02
N PRO A 508 -13.29 3.80 23.25
CA PRO A 508 -12.53 3.03 22.28
C PRO A 508 -12.99 1.57 22.26
N VAL A 509 -14.22 1.32 21.82
CA VAL A 509 -14.82 -0.01 21.66
C VAL A 509 -15.44 -0.11 20.27
N LEU A 510 -15.23 -1.25 19.63
CA LEU A 510 -15.78 -1.55 18.31
C LEU A 510 -17.24 -1.98 18.41
N GLY A 511 -18.03 -1.60 17.41
CA GLY A 511 -19.44 -1.95 17.31
C GLY A 511 -19.90 -2.09 15.87
N VAL A 512 -21.22 -2.00 15.68
CA VAL A 512 -21.87 -2.08 14.36
C VAL A 512 -21.73 -0.79 13.55
N GLU A 513 -21.31 0.31 14.19
CA GLU A 513 -20.99 1.58 13.55
C GLU A 513 -19.47 1.68 13.40
N MET A 514 -19.02 2.15 12.24
CA MET A 514 -17.60 2.33 11.93
C MET A 514 -17.02 3.50 12.73
N ALA A 515 -15.80 3.35 13.24
CA ALA A 515 -15.07 4.39 13.96
C ALA A 515 -13.63 4.62 13.45
N SER A 516 -13.11 3.72 12.62
CA SER A 516 -11.76 3.84 12.02
C SER A 516 -11.69 5.00 11.02
N THR A 517 -10.50 5.60 10.94
CA THR A 517 -10.19 6.75 10.07
C THR A 517 -9.25 6.41 8.93
N GLY A 518 -8.70 5.19 8.91
CA GLY A 518 -7.83 4.70 7.85
C GLY A 518 -7.48 3.23 8.05
N GLU A 519 -6.46 2.77 7.34
CA GLU A 519 -6.04 1.38 7.35
C GLU A 519 -4.54 1.23 7.09
N VAL A 520 -4.01 0.09 7.51
CA VAL A 520 -2.64 -0.35 7.25
C VAL A 520 -2.69 -1.76 6.72
N ALA A 521 -1.97 -2.04 5.65
CA ALA A 521 -1.83 -3.39 5.11
C ALA A 521 -0.37 -3.84 5.13
N CYS A 522 -0.13 -5.05 5.63
CA CYS A 522 1.20 -5.67 5.61
C CYS A 522 1.11 -7.07 5.03
N PHE A 523 2.26 -7.53 4.53
CA PHE A 523 2.45 -8.88 4.03
C PHE A 523 3.24 -9.71 5.05
N GLY A 524 3.18 -11.02 4.92
CA GLY A 524 3.95 -11.95 5.74
C GLY A 524 3.85 -13.37 5.21
N LYS A 525 4.69 -14.26 5.74
CA LYS A 525 4.69 -15.67 5.35
C LYS A 525 3.44 -16.41 5.85
N ASP A 526 2.91 -15.95 6.96
CA ASP A 526 1.66 -16.41 7.53
C ASP A 526 0.85 -15.22 8.09
N LYS A 527 -0.39 -15.49 8.49
CA LYS A 527 -1.27 -14.47 9.08
C LYS A 527 -0.73 -13.86 10.37
N TYR A 528 0.12 -14.58 11.12
CA TYR A 528 0.64 -14.11 12.40
C TYR A 528 1.73 -13.06 12.19
N GLU A 529 2.65 -13.31 11.25
CA GLU A 529 3.69 -12.36 10.86
C GLU A 529 3.09 -11.10 10.26
N ALA A 530 2.19 -11.24 9.28
CA ALA A 530 1.53 -10.12 8.61
C ALA A 530 0.70 -9.28 9.59
N TYR A 531 -0.05 -9.92 10.50
CA TYR A 531 -0.84 -9.21 11.51
C TYR A 531 0.03 -8.45 12.51
N LEU A 532 1.13 -9.05 12.99
CA LEU A 532 2.04 -8.36 13.92
C LEU A 532 2.73 -7.16 13.26
N LYS A 533 3.17 -7.29 12.00
CA LYS A 533 3.71 -6.18 11.20
C LYS A 533 2.68 -5.07 10.99
N ALA A 534 1.43 -5.43 10.69
CA ALA A 534 0.33 -4.48 10.53
C ALA A 534 0.03 -3.72 11.84
N LEU A 535 -0.05 -4.42 12.98
CA LEU A 535 -0.22 -3.77 14.29
C LEU A 535 0.92 -2.79 14.60
N ILE A 536 2.17 -3.19 14.38
CA ILE A 536 3.33 -2.30 14.58
C ILE A 536 3.22 -1.05 13.72
N SER A 537 2.78 -1.23 12.47
CA SER A 537 2.62 -0.14 11.50
C SER A 537 1.46 0.80 11.84
N THR A 538 0.45 0.37 12.62
CA THR A 538 -0.57 1.28 13.21
C THR A 538 -0.05 2.12 14.39
N GLY A 539 1.17 1.85 14.85
CA GLY A 539 1.82 2.49 16.00
C GLY A 539 1.76 1.67 17.29
N ILE A 540 1.18 0.46 17.28
CA ILE A 540 1.15 -0.42 18.46
C ILE A 540 2.52 -1.02 18.71
N GLN A 541 3.07 -0.78 19.91
CA GLN A 541 4.32 -1.42 20.31
C GLN A 541 4.05 -2.81 20.92
N PRO A 542 4.76 -3.87 20.48
CA PRO A 542 4.67 -5.18 21.11
C PRO A 542 5.07 -5.11 22.59
N PRO A 543 4.39 -5.84 23.49
CA PRO A 543 4.66 -5.76 24.92
C PRO A 543 6.04 -6.33 25.25
N LYS A 544 6.77 -5.67 26.15
CA LYS A 544 8.08 -6.13 26.62
C LYS A 544 7.92 -7.25 27.64
N LYS A 545 7.11 -7.04 28.68
CA LYS A 545 6.89 -8.01 29.77
C LYS A 545 5.50 -7.96 30.39
N ASN A 546 4.90 -6.79 30.59
CA ASN A 546 3.74 -6.63 31.46
C ASN A 546 2.44 -6.47 30.65
N ILE A 547 1.50 -7.41 30.80
CA ILE A 547 0.20 -7.39 30.09
C ILE A 547 -0.93 -7.33 31.11
N LEU A 548 -1.85 -6.39 30.94
CA LEU A 548 -3.07 -6.26 31.74
C LEU A 548 -4.26 -6.92 31.04
N LEU A 549 -5.03 -7.72 31.78
CA LEU A 549 -6.21 -8.43 31.32
C LEU A 549 -7.45 -7.98 32.10
N SER A 550 -8.47 -7.51 31.40
CA SER A 550 -9.80 -7.30 31.98
C SER A 550 -10.86 -7.90 31.07
N ILE A 551 -11.39 -9.04 31.47
CA ILE A 551 -12.33 -9.84 30.66
C ILE A 551 -13.64 -9.96 31.44
N GLY A 552 -14.70 -9.38 30.89
CA GLY A 552 -16.01 -9.34 31.55
C GLY A 552 -16.71 -10.69 31.56
N GLY A 553 -16.97 -11.26 30.39
CA GLY A 553 -17.79 -12.45 30.24
C GLY A 553 -17.06 -13.77 30.54
N TYR A 554 -17.77 -14.72 31.15
CA TYR A 554 -17.23 -16.04 31.50
C TYR A 554 -16.85 -16.85 30.25
N LYS A 555 -17.63 -16.73 29.17
CA LYS A 555 -17.37 -17.39 27.90
C LYS A 555 -16.05 -16.92 27.28
N GLU A 556 -15.81 -15.62 27.26
CA GLU A 556 -14.59 -15.02 26.74
C GLU A 556 -13.38 -15.38 27.60
N LYS A 557 -13.54 -15.51 28.93
CA LYS A 557 -12.48 -16.00 29.82
C LYS A 557 -12.08 -17.44 29.49
N LEU A 558 -13.05 -18.33 29.28
CA LEU A 558 -12.80 -19.71 28.86
C LEU A 558 -12.13 -19.76 27.48
N GLU A 559 -12.60 -18.93 26.52
CA GLU A 559 -12.02 -18.89 25.18
C GLU A 559 -10.56 -18.38 25.19
N MET A 560 -10.25 -17.42 26.05
CA MET A 560 -8.90 -16.84 26.18
C MET A 560 -7.94 -17.69 27.02
N LEU A 561 -8.44 -18.62 27.83
CA LEU A 561 -7.62 -19.40 28.77
C LEU A 561 -6.39 -20.07 28.11
N PRO A 562 -6.50 -20.76 26.96
CA PRO A 562 -5.34 -21.35 26.30
C PRO A 562 -4.31 -20.30 25.87
N SER A 563 -4.76 -19.16 25.37
CA SER A 563 -3.89 -18.06 24.95
C SER A 563 -3.16 -17.44 26.15
N VAL A 564 -3.87 -17.21 27.26
CA VAL A 564 -3.26 -16.63 28.47
C VAL A 564 -2.25 -17.61 29.10
N GLN A 565 -2.52 -18.92 29.07
CA GLN A 565 -1.54 -19.94 29.48
C GLN A 565 -0.26 -19.88 28.64
N LYS A 566 -0.38 -19.74 27.31
CA LYS A 566 0.77 -19.57 26.41
C LYS A 566 1.57 -18.29 26.70
N LEU A 567 0.90 -17.16 26.98
CA LEU A 567 1.57 -15.92 27.39
C LEU A 567 2.40 -16.13 28.65
N HIS A 568 1.82 -16.78 29.66
CA HIS A 568 2.54 -17.07 30.91
C HIS A 568 3.77 -17.95 30.66
N GLN A 569 3.61 -19.02 29.87
CA GLN A 569 4.72 -19.92 29.49
C GLN A 569 5.81 -19.21 28.69
N ALA A 570 5.46 -18.21 27.87
CA ALA A 570 6.40 -17.40 27.11
C ALA A 570 7.19 -16.38 27.97
N GLY A 571 6.84 -16.25 29.26
CA GLY A 571 7.55 -15.42 30.24
C GLY A 571 6.95 -14.04 30.50
N TYR A 572 5.74 -13.76 30.02
CA TYR A 572 5.05 -12.50 30.31
C TYR A 572 4.51 -12.45 31.74
N ARG A 573 4.56 -11.26 32.34
CA ARG A 573 3.95 -10.96 33.64
C ARG A 573 2.52 -10.50 33.43
N LEU A 574 1.58 -11.27 33.97
CA LEU A 574 0.16 -11.05 33.78
C LEU A 574 -0.42 -10.28 34.96
N PHE A 575 -1.14 -9.20 34.65
CA PHE A 575 -1.93 -8.42 35.59
C PHE A 575 -3.40 -8.57 35.22
N ALA A 576 -4.29 -8.60 36.20
CA ALA A 576 -5.71 -8.77 35.92
C ALA A 576 -6.63 -8.09 36.93
N THR A 577 -7.80 -7.65 36.46
CA THR A 577 -8.90 -7.18 37.32
C THR A 577 -9.49 -8.31 38.17
N ALA A 578 -10.11 -8.01 39.32
CA ALA A 578 -10.56 -8.98 40.35
C ALA A 578 -11.08 -10.30 39.79
N GLY A 579 -12.26 -10.26 39.16
CA GLY A 579 -12.89 -11.48 38.64
C GLY A 579 -12.18 -12.12 37.45
N THR A 580 -11.22 -11.43 36.81
CA THR A 580 -10.36 -12.03 35.77
C THR A 580 -9.16 -12.73 36.42
N ALA A 581 -8.57 -12.13 37.46
CA ALA A 581 -7.47 -12.71 38.23
C ALA A 581 -7.90 -13.99 38.93
N ASP A 582 -9.04 -13.96 39.64
CA ASP A 582 -9.58 -15.12 40.36
C ASP A 582 -9.76 -16.32 39.43
N PHE A 583 -10.41 -16.10 38.28
CA PHE A 583 -10.63 -17.14 37.26
C PHE A 583 -9.32 -17.75 36.77
N PHE A 584 -8.32 -16.93 36.41
CA PHE A 584 -7.07 -17.46 35.88
C PHE A 584 -6.21 -18.14 36.95
N VAL A 585 -6.21 -17.66 38.19
CA VAL A 585 -5.53 -18.30 39.32
C VAL A 585 -6.13 -19.67 39.62
N GLU A 586 -7.47 -19.80 39.61
CA GLU A 586 -8.17 -21.09 39.74
C GLU A 586 -7.78 -22.09 38.62
N HIS A 587 -7.44 -21.58 37.43
CA HIS A 587 -6.99 -22.38 36.28
C HIS A 587 -5.46 -22.46 36.16
N ASN A 588 -4.73 -22.31 37.27
CA ASN A 588 -3.27 -22.44 37.40
C ASN A 588 -2.45 -21.42 36.57
N VAL A 589 -2.98 -20.22 36.38
CA VAL A 589 -2.25 -19.11 35.73
C VAL A 589 -2.04 -17.98 36.76
N PRO A 590 -0.81 -17.75 37.23
CA PRO A 590 -0.55 -16.71 38.21
C PRO A 590 -0.72 -15.31 37.59
N CYS A 591 -1.60 -14.50 38.19
CA CYS A 591 -1.88 -13.12 37.77
C CYS A 591 -1.77 -12.18 38.98
N LYS A 592 -1.13 -11.01 38.81
CA LYS A 592 -1.14 -9.96 39.84
C LYS A 592 -2.45 -9.18 39.76
N TYR A 593 -3.16 -9.10 40.87
CA TYR A 593 -4.42 -8.39 40.99
C TYR A 593 -4.22 -6.86 40.89
N LEU A 594 -5.07 -6.19 40.09
CA LEU A 594 -5.20 -4.73 40.03
C LEU A 594 -6.67 -4.29 40.07
N GLU A 595 -6.96 -3.20 40.77
CA GLU A 595 -8.30 -2.63 40.93
C GLU A 595 -8.40 -1.18 40.46
N ALA A 596 -9.54 -0.81 39.85
CA ALA A 596 -9.88 0.58 39.59
C ALA A 596 -10.43 1.24 40.87
N LEU A 597 -9.52 1.81 41.66
CA LEU A 597 -9.79 2.55 42.90
C LEU A 597 -10.27 4.00 42.62
N GLY A 598 -11.04 4.58 43.54
CA GLY A 598 -11.52 5.96 43.46
C GLY A 598 -10.47 7.00 43.88
N GLU A 599 -10.70 8.29 43.59
CA GLU A 599 -9.75 9.38 43.89
C GLU A 599 -9.44 9.51 45.40
N ASP A 600 -10.39 9.18 46.28
CA ASP A 600 -10.18 9.22 47.73
C ASP A 600 -9.30 8.07 48.27
N ASP A 601 -9.20 6.95 47.55
CA ASP A 601 -8.40 5.77 47.92
C ASP A 601 -6.92 5.88 47.49
N LEU A 602 -6.56 6.88 46.66
CA LEU A 602 -5.20 7.08 46.14
C LEU A 602 -4.25 7.75 47.14
N LYS A 603 -4.74 8.24 48.29
CA LYS A 603 -3.95 8.91 49.34
C LYS A 603 -3.20 7.93 50.26
N ASP A 604 -3.48 6.64 50.16
CA ASP A 604 -2.86 5.58 50.97
C ASP A 604 -1.76 4.85 50.18
N ALA A 605 -0.51 4.95 50.62
CA ALA A 605 0.65 4.41 49.92
C ALA A 605 0.59 2.88 49.72
N GLN A 606 -0.09 2.14 50.60
CA GLN A 606 -0.24 0.68 50.45
C GLN A 606 -1.30 0.28 49.41
N LYS A 607 -2.32 1.12 49.18
CA LYS A 607 -3.35 0.86 48.15
C LYS A 607 -2.89 1.22 46.73
N SER A 608 -1.89 2.09 46.64
CA SER A 608 -1.27 2.56 45.40
C SER A 608 -0.67 1.41 44.55
N GLU A 609 -0.14 0.37 45.20
CA GLU A 609 0.48 -0.79 44.54
C GLU A 609 -0.54 -1.75 43.87
N TYR A 610 -1.81 -1.64 44.22
CA TYR A 610 -2.90 -2.43 43.61
C TYR A 610 -3.77 -1.58 42.68
N SER A 611 -3.43 -0.29 42.51
CA SER A 611 -4.20 0.63 41.70
C SER A 611 -3.93 0.44 40.21
N LEU A 612 -4.95 0.02 39.46
CA LEU A 612 -4.91 -0.11 38.02
C LEU A 612 -4.63 1.24 37.35
N THR A 613 -5.29 2.30 37.82
CA THR A 613 -5.17 3.66 37.27
C THR A 613 -3.74 4.18 37.41
N GLN A 614 -3.07 3.91 38.52
CA GLN A 614 -1.68 4.29 38.74
C GLN A 614 -0.68 3.45 37.92
N HIS A 615 -0.97 2.16 37.73
CA HIS A 615 -0.15 1.31 36.86
C HIS A 615 -0.19 1.76 35.40
N LEU A 616 -1.35 2.22 34.93
CA LEU A 616 -1.47 2.84 33.61
C LEU A 616 -0.75 4.20 33.57
N ALA A 617 -1.00 5.08 34.54
CA ALA A 617 -0.41 6.42 34.56
C ALA A 617 1.13 6.43 34.65
N ASN A 618 1.72 5.44 35.32
CA ASN A 618 3.17 5.30 35.44
C ASN A 618 3.80 4.39 34.36
N ASN A 619 3.05 4.00 33.32
CA ASN A 619 3.52 3.12 32.24
C ASN A 619 4.14 1.80 32.74
N LEU A 620 3.58 1.21 33.80
CA LEU A 620 4.00 -0.10 34.32
C LEU A 620 3.39 -1.26 33.53
N ILE A 621 2.41 -0.98 32.67
CA ILE A 621 1.73 -1.95 31.79
C ILE A 621 2.13 -1.63 30.35
N ASP A 622 2.65 -2.62 29.63
CA ASP A 622 3.07 -2.44 28.23
C ASP A 622 1.89 -2.63 27.26
N MET A 623 0.85 -3.36 27.65
CA MET A 623 -0.32 -3.64 26.81
C MET A 623 -1.55 -3.95 27.66
N TYR A 624 -2.72 -3.49 27.21
CA TYR A 624 -4.00 -3.74 27.84
C TYR A 624 -4.95 -4.51 26.91
N ILE A 625 -5.35 -5.71 27.32
CA ILE A 625 -6.42 -6.46 26.67
C ILE A 625 -7.70 -6.29 27.52
N ASN A 626 -8.65 -5.52 27.00
CA ASN A 626 -9.93 -5.25 27.64
C ASN A 626 -11.07 -5.84 26.81
N LEU A 627 -11.64 -6.95 27.25
CA LEU A 627 -12.80 -7.57 26.60
C LEU A 627 -14.06 -7.21 27.39
N PRO A 628 -14.78 -6.13 27.03
CA PRO A 628 -15.97 -5.73 27.76
C PRO A 628 -17.02 -6.83 27.73
N SER A 629 -17.74 -7.03 28.83
CA SER A 629 -18.94 -7.87 28.82
C SER A 629 -19.96 -7.26 27.85
N LYS A 630 -20.69 -8.11 27.11
CA LYS A 630 -21.89 -7.72 26.37
C LYS A 630 -22.86 -7.05 27.36
N ASN A 631 -22.79 -5.74 27.48
CA ASN A 631 -23.66 -5.00 28.39
C ASN A 631 -25.04 -4.98 27.76
N LYS A 632 -26.02 -5.55 28.46
CA LYS A 632 -27.43 -5.58 28.08
C LYS A 632 -28.08 -4.19 27.99
N TYR A 633 -27.37 -3.10 28.28
CA TYR A 633 -27.92 -1.75 28.32
C TYR A 633 -26.91 -0.71 27.80
N ARG A 634 -27.31 0.10 26.81
CA ARG A 634 -26.66 1.39 26.53
C ARG A 634 -27.04 2.33 27.68
N ARG A 635 -26.08 2.63 28.55
CA ARG A 635 -26.28 3.62 29.62
C ARG A 635 -26.16 5.04 29.01
N PRO A 636 -26.83 6.06 29.58
CA PRO A 636 -26.75 7.44 29.08
C PRO A 636 -25.29 7.91 28.92
N ALA A 637 -25.03 8.87 28.02
CA ALA A 637 -23.70 9.46 27.82
C ALA A 637 -23.08 10.04 29.12
N SER A 638 -23.92 10.38 30.11
CA SER A 638 -23.50 10.82 31.44
C SER A 638 -23.00 9.70 32.37
N TYR A 639 -23.17 8.42 32.02
CA TYR A 639 -22.77 7.29 32.85
C TYR A 639 -21.42 6.70 32.40
N SER A 640 -20.34 7.16 33.03
CA SER A 640 -18.97 6.67 32.81
C SER A 640 -18.74 5.35 33.57
N SER A 641 -18.77 4.21 32.86
CA SER A 641 -18.45 2.91 33.49
C SER A 641 -16.96 2.84 33.90
N LYS A 642 -16.63 2.05 34.94
CA LYS A 642 -15.23 1.82 35.33
C LYS A 642 -14.40 1.28 34.15
N GLY A 643 -14.98 0.39 33.32
CA GLY A 643 -14.33 -0.15 32.13
C GLY A 643 -13.98 0.92 31.10
N TYR A 644 -14.94 1.80 30.77
CA TYR A 644 -14.72 2.96 29.89
C TYR A 644 -13.56 3.82 30.37
N ARG A 645 -13.53 4.19 31.67
CA ARG A 645 -12.46 5.01 32.24
C ARG A 645 -11.09 4.38 32.02
N THR A 646 -10.94 3.09 32.32
CA THR A 646 -9.64 2.40 32.16
C THR A 646 -9.19 2.29 30.71
N ARG A 647 -10.11 2.06 29.76
CA ARG A 647 -9.77 2.04 28.34
C ARG A 647 -9.33 3.40 27.84
N ARG A 648 -10.07 4.45 28.23
CA ARG A 648 -9.75 5.84 27.89
C ARG A 648 -8.37 6.22 28.41
N MET A 649 -8.07 5.91 29.67
CA MET A 649 -6.75 6.11 30.26
C MET A 649 -5.65 5.37 29.49
N ALA A 650 -5.88 4.13 29.04
CA ALA A 650 -4.89 3.42 28.24
C ALA A 650 -4.57 4.15 26.93
N VAL A 651 -5.59 4.64 26.22
CA VAL A 651 -5.38 5.46 25.01
C VAL A 651 -4.68 6.78 25.34
N ASP A 652 -5.07 7.46 26.43
CA ASP A 652 -4.50 8.76 26.83
C ASP A 652 -3.02 8.65 27.26
N TYR A 653 -2.63 7.53 27.87
CA TYR A 653 -1.24 7.23 28.21
C TYR A 653 -0.49 6.48 27.10
N ALA A 654 -1.06 6.37 25.90
CA ALA A 654 -0.48 5.67 24.75
C ALA A 654 -0.10 4.20 25.02
N ILE A 655 -0.84 3.52 25.89
CA ILE A 655 -0.74 2.08 26.13
C ILE A 655 -1.61 1.35 25.10
N PRO A 656 -1.03 0.43 24.29
CA PRO A 656 -1.77 -0.35 23.32
C PRO A 656 -2.99 -1.06 23.92
N LEU A 657 -4.14 -0.92 23.25
CA LEU A 657 -5.42 -1.44 23.70
C LEU A 657 -6.00 -2.41 22.66
N ILE A 658 -6.32 -3.63 23.10
CA ILE A 658 -7.02 -4.63 22.28
C ILE A 658 -8.38 -4.93 22.91
N THR A 659 -9.45 -4.81 22.12
CA THR A 659 -10.84 -4.93 22.61
C THR A 659 -11.65 -6.10 22.04
N ASN A 660 -11.09 -6.83 21.07
CA ASN A 660 -11.73 -7.99 20.45
C ASN A 660 -11.03 -9.30 20.83
N VAL A 661 -11.81 -10.33 21.16
CA VAL A 661 -11.30 -11.64 21.60
C VAL A 661 -10.53 -12.38 20.50
N LYS A 662 -10.96 -12.30 19.23
CA LYS A 662 -10.31 -12.98 18.11
C LYS A 662 -8.98 -12.33 17.78
N CYS A 663 -8.95 -11.00 17.74
CA CYS A 663 -7.74 -10.21 17.54
C CYS A 663 -6.72 -10.41 18.69
N ALA A 664 -7.19 -10.52 19.93
CA ALA A 664 -6.35 -10.85 21.08
C ALA A 664 -5.73 -12.24 20.96
N LYS A 665 -6.50 -13.26 20.55
CA LYS A 665 -5.96 -14.61 20.32
C LYS A 665 -4.91 -14.63 19.24
N LEU A 666 -5.18 -13.97 18.10
CA LEU A 666 -4.23 -13.89 17.00
C LEU A 666 -2.93 -13.19 17.42
N LEU A 667 -3.04 -12.09 18.18
CA LEU A 667 -1.90 -11.37 18.74
C LEU A 667 -1.06 -12.27 19.65
N VAL A 668 -1.71 -13.00 20.56
CA VAL A 668 -1.00 -13.89 21.49
C VAL A 668 -0.21 -14.97 20.74
N GLU A 669 -0.83 -15.62 19.75
CA GLU A 669 -0.12 -16.62 18.94
C GLU A 669 1.06 -15.99 18.20
N ALA A 670 0.90 -14.77 17.66
CA ALA A 670 1.99 -14.06 16.99
C ALA A 670 3.15 -13.71 17.94
N LEU A 671 2.86 -13.24 19.16
CA LEU A 671 3.88 -12.90 20.17
C LEU A 671 4.67 -14.14 20.64
N VAL A 672 3.98 -15.26 20.85
CA VAL A 672 4.60 -16.51 21.35
C VAL A 672 5.55 -17.12 20.32
N ARG A 673 5.28 -16.94 19.01
CA ARG A 673 6.11 -17.47 17.93
C ARG A 673 7.47 -16.80 17.78
N ARG A 674 7.66 -15.59 18.35
CA ARG A 674 8.92 -14.81 18.28
C ARG A 674 9.52 -14.75 16.87
N MET A 675 8.68 -14.41 15.90
CA MET A 675 9.06 -14.35 14.49
C MET A 675 10.07 -13.20 14.24
N PRO A 676 11.05 -13.35 13.33
CA PRO A 676 11.87 -12.24 12.89
C PRO A 676 10.97 -11.22 12.17
N LEU A 677 11.16 -9.94 12.48
CA LEU A 677 10.38 -8.83 11.89
C LEU A 677 11.22 -8.00 10.92
N ASP A 678 12.37 -8.52 10.50
CA ASP A 678 13.22 -7.90 9.50
C ASP A 678 12.48 -7.83 8.15
N VAL A 679 12.73 -6.76 7.40
CA VAL A 679 12.17 -6.60 6.05
C VAL A 679 12.76 -7.67 5.14
N SER A 680 11.89 -8.44 4.51
CA SER A 680 12.22 -9.54 3.60
C SER A 680 11.57 -9.33 2.23
N ASN A 681 11.90 -10.19 1.27
CA ASN A 681 11.37 -10.09 -0.10
C ASN A 681 9.84 -10.24 -0.21
N VAL A 682 9.16 -10.75 0.83
CA VAL A 682 7.69 -10.82 0.84
C VAL A 682 7.04 -9.52 1.30
N ASP A 683 7.80 -8.60 1.92
CA ASP A 683 7.29 -7.39 2.56
C ASP A 683 7.15 -6.19 1.63
N PHE A 684 7.72 -6.25 0.43
CA PHE A 684 7.66 -5.17 -0.54
C PHE A 684 7.37 -5.69 -1.95
N LYS A 685 6.79 -4.82 -2.77
CA LYS A 685 6.65 -5.02 -4.20
C LYS A 685 7.51 -3.98 -4.91
N THR A 686 8.35 -4.43 -5.82
CA THR A 686 9.24 -3.59 -6.63
C THR A 686 8.93 -3.82 -8.10
N SER A 687 9.09 -2.77 -8.92
CA SER A 687 9.01 -2.87 -10.37
C SER A 687 10.27 -3.51 -11.00
N HIS A 688 11.30 -3.81 -10.20
CA HIS A 688 12.57 -4.37 -10.63
C HIS A 688 12.80 -5.73 -9.96
N THR A 689 13.34 -6.69 -10.70
CA THR A 689 13.69 -8.01 -10.16
C THR A 689 14.95 -7.92 -9.31
N THR A 690 14.86 -8.26 -8.03
CA THR A 690 16.02 -8.29 -7.13
C THR A 690 16.64 -9.67 -7.13
N HIS A 691 17.95 -9.76 -7.42
CA HIS A 691 18.74 -10.99 -7.29
C HIS A 691 19.84 -10.81 -6.25
N THR A 692 20.08 -11.87 -5.47
CA THR A 692 21.16 -11.92 -4.47
C THR A 692 22.24 -12.86 -4.98
N PHE A 693 23.41 -12.32 -5.31
CA PHE A 693 24.57 -13.12 -5.70
C PHE A 693 25.26 -13.71 -4.46
N PRO A 694 25.85 -14.91 -4.55
CA PRO A 694 26.87 -15.32 -3.59
C PRO A 694 28.04 -14.32 -3.69
N GLY A 695 28.70 -13.98 -2.58
CA GLY A 695 29.82 -13.05 -2.62
C GLY A 695 30.84 -13.42 -3.71
N LEU A 696 31.03 -12.53 -4.68
CA LEU A 696 31.80 -12.85 -5.90
C LEU A 696 33.31 -12.85 -5.61
N VAL A 697 34.08 -13.50 -6.48
CA VAL A 697 35.55 -13.52 -6.40
C VAL A 697 36.12 -12.76 -7.60
N ASN A 698 36.86 -11.68 -7.34
CA ASN A 698 37.61 -10.99 -8.38
C ASN A 698 38.87 -11.79 -8.70
N ILE A 699 38.75 -12.70 -9.67
CA ILE A 699 39.88 -13.47 -10.18
C ILE A 699 40.78 -12.57 -11.04
N GLN A 700 42.09 -12.75 -10.93
CA GLN A 700 43.08 -11.93 -11.64
C GLN A 700 42.97 -10.43 -11.31
N ALA A 701 42.77 -10.10 -10.03
CA ALA A 701 42.76 -8.72 -9.56
C ALA A 701 44.15 -8.09 -9.79
N PHE A 702 44.24 -7.09 -10.65
CA PHE A 702 45.50 -6.46 -11.01
C PHE A 702 45.86 -5.33 -10.03
N VAL A 703 47.06 -5.40 -9.46
CA VAL A 703 47.60 -4.37 -8.56
C VAL A 703 48.84 -3.76 -9.23
N PRO A 704 48.78 -2.55 -9.82
CA PRO A 704 49.88 -1.99 -10.62
C PRO A 704 51.22 -1.88 -9.89
N SER A 705 51.20 -1.55 -8.61
CA SER A 705 52.38 -1.37 -7.75
C SER A 705 52.39 -2.41 -6.63
N LEU A 706 52.18 -3.69 -7.00
CA LEU A 706 52.03 -4.82 -6.07
C LEU A 706 53.20 -4.97 -5.09
N THR A 707 54.43 -4.95 -5.61
CA THR A 707 55.66 -5.18 -4.83
C THR A 707 56.37 -3.90 -4.40
N ASP A 708 55.80 -2.73 -4.67
CA ASP A 708 56.40 -1.45 -4.28
C ASP A 708 56.12 -1.21 -2.80
N LYS A 709 57.16 -0.94 -2.00
CA LYS A 709 57.01 -0.74 -0.56
C LYS A 709 56.10 0.46 -0.26
N ASN A 710 55.16 0.29 0.66
CA ASN A 710 54.20 1.31 1.10
C ASN A 710 53.23 1.78 0.00
N SER A 711 52.88 0.88 -0.92
CA SER A 711 51.91 1.17 -1.98
C SER A 711 50.48 1.17 -1.45
N THR A 712 49.67 2.15 -1.84
CA THR A 712 48.23 2.21 -1.51
C THR A 712 47.37 1.39 -2.48
N ALA A 713 47.94 0.95 -3.61
CA ALA A 713 47.17 0.31 -4.68
C ALA A 713 46.45 -0.97 -4.23
N PHE A 714 47.03 -1.72 -3.30
CA PHE A 714 46.41 -2.93 -2.75
C PHE A 714 45.12 -2.61 -1.99
N ALA A 715 45.15 -1.59 -1.14
CA ALA A 715 43.98 -1.10 -0.41
C ALA A 715 42.91 -0.56 -1.37
N GLU A 716 43.32 0.19 -2.40
CA GLU A 716 42.41 0.73 -3.42
C GLU A 716 41.68 -0.38 -4.19
N VAL A 717 42.40 -1.42 -4.62
CA VAL A 717 41.82 -2.57 -5.35
C VAL A 717 40.86 -3.36 -4.46
N THR A 718 41.25 -3.68 -3.23
CA THR A 718 40.40 -4.45 -2.30
C THR A 718 39.14 -3.67 -1.89
N LYS A 719 39.27 -2.34 -1.72
CA LYS A 719 38.13 -1.45 -1.45
C LYS A 719 37.18 -1.37 -2.63
N ALA A 720 37.71 -1.15 -3.84
CA ALA A 720 36.87 -1.12 -5.04
C ALA A 720 36.18 -2.48 -5.27
N SER A 721 36.89 -3.58 -5.02
CA SER A 721 36.35 -4.94 -5.16
C SER A 721 35.16 -5.18 -4.24
N ILE A 722 35.26 -4.86 -2.93
CA ILE A 722 34.13 -5.06 -2.02
C ILE A 722 32.94 -4.14 -2.34
N CYS A 723 33.20 -2.90 -2.77
CA CYS A 723 32.15 -1.98 -3.22
C CYS A 723 31.49 -2.45 -4.55
N GLY A 724 32.23 -3.17 -5.39
CA GLY A 724 31.73 -3.80 -6.63
C GLY A 724 31.04 -5.15 -6.42
N GLY A 725 30.92 -5.63 -5.18
CA GLY A 725 30.26 -6.92 -4.86
C GLY A 725 31.20 -8.14 -4.76
N PHE A 726 32.52 -7.94 -4.86
CA PHE A 726 33.52 -8.99 -4.75
C PHE A 726 34.03 -9.11 -3.30
N THR A 727 33.70 -10.23 -2.64
CA THR A 727 34.12 -10.49 -1.25
C THR A 727 35.53 -11.05 -1.11
N THR A 728 36.15 -11.45 -2.22
CA THR A 728 37.51 -12.00 -2.25
C THR A 728 38.23 -11.55 -3.52
N VAL A 729 39.53 -11.25 -3.42
CA VAL A 729 40.40 -10.94 -4.56
C VAL A 729 41.51 -11.98 -4.69
N GLN A 730 41.72 -12.51 -5.90
CA GLN A 730 42.91 -13.31 -6.21
C GLN A 730 43.84 -12.46 -7.07
N VAL A 731 44.95 -12.03 -6.48
CA VAL A 731 45.84 -11.03 -7.07
C VAL A 731 46.75 -11.66 -8.12
N VAL A 732 46.89 -10.99 -9.26
CA VAL A 732 47.84 -11.37 -10.32
C VAL A 732 49.27 -11.31 -9.76
N ALA A 733 50.14 -12.23 -10.15
CA ALA A 733 51.49 -12.35 -9.59
C ALA A 733 52.47 -11.22 -9.98
N HIS A 734 52.04 -10.23 -10.77
CA HIS A 734 52.89 -9.14 -11.27
C HIS A 734 52.17 -7.79 -11.25
N GLY A 735 52.96 -6.71 -11.16
CA GLY A 735 52.50 -5.33 -11.33
C GLY A 735 52.69 -4.79 -12.76
N ALA A 736 52.62 -3.47 -12.91
CA ALA A 736 52.70 -2.77 -14.18
C ALA A 736 54.14 -2.54 -14.69
N GLN A 737 55.12 -2.50 -13.78
CA GLN A 737 56.52 -2.23 -14.11
C GLN A 737 57.34 -3.54 -14.23
N PRO A 738 58.39 -3.59 -15.07
CA PRO A 738 59.30 -4.72 -15.09
C PRO A 738 59.96 -4.96 -13.72
N GLY A 739 60.07 -6.22 -13.29
CA GLY A 739 60.64 -6.59 -11.98
C GLY A 739 59.66 -6.42 -10.82
N SER A 740 58.36 -6.27 -11.08
CA SER A 740 57.30 -6.19 -10.06
C SER A 740 56.60 -7.54 -9.81
N GLY A 741 57.14 -8.63 -10.37
CA GLY A 741 56.69 -9.99 -10.13
C GLY A 741 57.02 -10.51 -8.73
N ILE A 742 56.14 -11.35 -8.17
CA ILE A 742 56.41 -12.12 -6.94
C ILE A 742 57.25 -13.34 -7.32
N THR A 743 58.54 -13.11 -7.61
CA THR A 743 59.49 -14.15 -8.07
C THR A 743 60.35 -14.74 -6.96
N ASP A 744 60.37 -14.10 -5.79
CA ASP A 744 61.14 -14.47 -4.60
C ASP A 744 60.43 -14.02 -3.30
N THR A 745 60.94 -14.47 -2.15
CA THR A 745 60.41 -14.16 -0.82
C THR A 745 60.42 -12.66 -0.51
N THR A 746 61.43 -11.90 -0.97
CA THR A 746 61.51 -10.45 -0.69
C THR A 746 60.37 -9.69 -1.36
N LYS A 747 60.00 -10.11 -2.58
CA LYS A 747 58.86 -9.56 -3.32
C LYS A 747 57.53 -9.97 -2.71
N LEU A 748 57.43 -11.22 -2.23
CA LEU A 748 56.26 -11.71 -1.50
C LEU A 748 56.04 -10.90 -0.21
N ASP A 749 57.08 -10.70 0.59
CA ASP A 749 57.04 -9.91 1.83
C ASP A 749 56.57 -8.46 1.56
N ALA A 750 57.04 -7.86 0.47
CA ALA A 750 56.61 -6.52 0.08
C ALA A 750 55.11 -6.47 -0.27
N ALA A 751 54.61 -7.45 -1.03
CA ALA A 751 53.19 -7.55 -1.37
C ALA A 751 52.32 -7.82 -0.14
N GLN A 752 52.75 -8.68 0.78
CA GLN A 752 52.06 -8.95 2.04
C GLN A 752 52.04 -7.73 2.96
N SER A 753 53.15 -7.02 3.08
CA SER A 753 53.25 -5.79 3.89
C SER A 753 52.27 -4.71 3.39
N ASN A 754 52.07 -4.60 2.07
CA ASN A 754 51.08 -3.70 1.48
C ASN A 754 49.62 -4.13 1.77
N ALA A 755 49.37 -5.40 2.11
CA ALA A 755 48.04 -5.93 2.38
C ALA A 755 47.68 -5.91 3.88
N VAL A 756 48.65 -6.17 4.76
CA VAL A 756 48.45 -6.27 6.21
C VAL A 756 47.94 -4.95 6.79
N GLY A 757 46.75 -4.99 7.41
CA GLY A 757 46.10 -3.82 8.01
C GLY A 757 45.45 -2.84 7.01
N ALA A 758 45.54 -3.12 5.71
CA ALA A 758 45.04 -2.24 4.65
C ALA A 758 44.02 -2.90 3.70
N ALA A 759 43.96 -4.24 3.65
CA ALA A 759 43.00 -4.97 2.81
C ALA A 759 41.55 -4.83 3.33
N HIS A 760 40.62 -4.52 2.42
CA HIS A 760 39.19 -4.35 2.73
C HIS A 760 38.33 -5.61 2.50
N CYS A 761 38.88 -6.64 1.85
CA CYS A 761 38.23 -7.93 1.62
C CYS A 761 39.26 -9.07 1.73
N HIS A 762 38.81 -10.32 1.69
CA HIS A 762 39.72 -11.48 1.70
C HIS A 762 40.60 -11.46 0.44
N TYR A 763 41.85 -11.90 0.55
CA TYR A 763 42.77 -11.91 -0.58
C TYR A 763 43.62 -13.17 -0.65
N ALA A 764 44.11 -13.47 -1.84
CA ALA A 764 45.09 -14.51 -2.12
C ALA A 764 46.17 -13.97 -3.06
N LEU A 765 47.43 -14.33 -2.80
CA LEU A 765 48.58 -13.98 -3.63
C LEU A 765 49.03 -15.18 -4.49
N CYS A 766 49.58 -14.90 -5.66
CA CYS A 766 50.14 -15.89 -6.57
C CYS A 766 51.66 -15.67 -6.71
N ALA A 767 52.41 -16.77 -6.82
CA ALA A 767 53.83 -16.73 -7.15
C ALA A 767 54.02 -16.61 -8.67
N MET A 768 55.11 -15.99 -9.13
CA MET A 768 55.44 -15.84 -10.55
C MET A 768 56.65 -16.71 -10.92
N ALA A 769 56.52 -17.46 -12.01
CA ALA A 769 57.63 -18.19 -12.61
C ALA A 769 58.54 -17.24 -13.40
N ALA A 770 59.85 -17.37 -13.20
CA ALA A 770 60.90 -16.65 -13.92
C ALA A 770 62.04 -17.59 -14.30
N GLY A 771 62.96 -17.12 -15.14
CA GLY A 771 64.13 -17.90 -15.58
C GLY A 771 65.02 -18.25 -14.39
N GLY A 772 65.07 -19.53 -14.00
CA GLY A 772 65.95 -20.03 -12.95
C GLY A 772 65.49 -19.81 -11.50
N ASN A 773 64.27 -19.31 -11.26
CA ASN A 773 63.75 -19.09 -9.89
C ASN A 773 63.06 -20.31 -9.26
N THR A 774 63.15 -21.50 -9.88
CA THR A 774 62.58 -22.75 -9.31
C THR A 774 63.10 -23.05 -7.90
N LYS A 775 64.33 -22.66 -7.59
CA LYS A 775 64.92 -22.81 -6.24
C LYS A 775 64.50 -21.70 -5.27
N SER A 776 64.05 -20.56 -5.78
CA SER A 776 63.58 -19.42 -4.98
C SER A 776 62.13 -19.59 -4.54
N LEU A 777 61.36 -20.43 -5.25
CA LEU A 777 60.01 -20.85 -4.88
C LEU A 777 60.07 -22.03 -3.89
N ASP A 778 60.60 -21.79 -2.69
CA ASP A 778 60.76 -22.79 -1.63
C ASP A 778 59.42 -23.17 -0.96
N GLU A 779 59.46 -24.11 0.00
CA GLU A 779 58.25 -24.62 0.68
C GLU A 779 57.48 -23.52 1.43
N ASP A 780 58.17 -22.52 1.96
CA ASP A 780 57.57 -21.39 2.69
C ASP A 780 56.80 -20.48 1.72
N MET A 781 57.45 -20.06 0.62
CA MET A 781 56.80 -19.26 -0.41
C MET A 781 55.65 -20.01 -1.08
N GLN A 782 55.83 -21.32 -1.29
CA GLN A 782 54.76 -22.19 -1.75
C GLN A 782 53.61 -22.15 -0.75
N ALA A 783 53.81 -22.34 0.55
CA ALA A 783 52.74 -22.35 1.55
C ALA A 783 51.90 -21.06 1.56
N GLU A 784 52.54 -19.90 1.42
CA GLU A 784 51.89 -18.59 1.51
C GLU A 784 51.21 -18.12 0.21
N THR A 785 51.51 -18.76 -0.93
CA THR A 785 50.87 -18.46 -2.22
C THR A 785 49.86 -19.54 -2.62
N LYS A 786 48.84 -19.16 -3.40
CA LYS A 786 47.76 -20.09 -3.80
C LYS A 786 47.97 -20.72 -5.16
N ALA A 787 48.67 -20.05 -6.07
CA ALA A 787 48.88 -20.51 -7.44
C ALA A 787 50.24 -20.08 -7.96
N LEU A 788 50.73 -20.79 -8.98
CA LEU A 788 51.88 -20.36 -9.78
C LEU A 788 51.40 -19.74 -11.09
N PHE A 789 51.81 -18.52 -11.38
CA PHE A 789 51.59 -17.85 -12.65
C PHE A 789 52.81 -18.01 -13.55
N ILE A 790 52.62 -18.56 -14.75
CA ILE A 790 53.66 -18.73 -15.77
C ILE A 790 53.44 -17.67 -16.87
N PRO A 791 54.24 -16.58 -16.88
CA PRO A 791 54.06 -15.46 -17.78
C PRO A 791 54.63 -15.73 -19.16
N PHE A 792 53.87 -15.38 -20.19
CA PHE A 792 54.27 -15.31 -21.59
C PHE A 792 54.01 -13.92 -22.18
N ARG A 793 53.14 -13.13 -21.55
CA ARG A 793 52.85 -11.73 -21.88
C ARG A 793 53.17 -10.86 -20.65
N GLY A 794 53.33 -9.55 -20.88
CA GLY A 794 53.57 -8.58 -19.80
C GLY A 794 54.99 -7.99 -19.72
N PRO A 795 55.21 -7.09 -18.75
CA PRO A 795 56.38 -6.19 -18.71
C PRO A 795 57.71 -6.88 -18.38
N GLU A 796 57.71 -8.08 -17.79
CA GLU A 796 58.96 -8.80 -17.44
C GLU A 796 59.61 -9.56 -18.60
N GLY A 797 58.92 -9.65 -19.76
CA GLY A 797 59.32 -10.53 -20.86
C GLY A 797 58.94 -11.98 -20.56
N GLY A 798 58.23 -12.62 -21.49
CA GLY A 798 57.67 -13.96 -21.28
C GLY A 798 58.74 -15.06 -21.09
N LEU A 799 58.41 -16.06 -20.26
CA LEU A 799 59.20 -17.28 -20.05
C LEU A 799 59.06 -18.21 -21.27
N ASN A 800 59.67 -17.82 -22.38
CA ASN A 800 59.60 -18.54 -23.66
C ASN A 800 60.49 -19.80 -23.70
N ASP A 801 61.36 -20.01 -22.71
CA ASP A 801 62.16 -21.23 -22.59
C ASP A 801 61.32 -22.38 -22.02
N ILE A 802 60.98 -23.34 -22.88
CA ILE A 802 60.19 -24.53 -22.53
C ILE A 802 60.88 -25.37 -21.45
N GLY A 803 62.23 -25.38 -21.41
CA GLY A 803 62.98 -26.10 -20.38
C GLY A 803 62.70 -25.54 -18.98
N SER A 804 62.71 -24.22 -18.84
CA SER A 804 62.35 -23.53 -17.61
C SER A 804 60.88 -23.76 -17.21
N VAL A 805 59.96 -23.72 -18.18
CA VAL A 805 58.53 -24.01 -17.93
C VAL A 805 58.37 -25.45 -17.40
N ALA A 806 58.99 -26.44 -18.04
CA ALA A 806 58.93 -27.83 -17.60
C ALA A 806 59.52 -28.02 -16.19
N ALA A 807 60.60 -27.31 -15.85
CA ALA A 807 61.19 -27.34 -14.51
C ALA A 807 60.21 -26.83 -13.44
N HIS A 808 59.45 -25.77 -13.73
CA HIS A 808 58.41 -25.25 -12.85
C HIS A 808 57.22 -26.22 -12.68
N PHE A 809 56.80 -26.88 -13.76
CA PHE A 809 55.77 -27.93 -13.68
C PHE A 809 56.19 -29.10 -12.79
N ALA A 810 57.49 -29.43 -12.78
CA ALA A 810 58.05 -30.50 -11.96
C ALA A 810 58.26 -30.10 -10.49
N SER A 811 58.59 -28.83 -10.20
CA SER A 811 58.88 -28.37 -8.84
C SER A 811 57.65 -27.87 -8.08
N TRP A 812 56.63 -27.35 -8.76
CA TRP A 812 55.46 -26.76 -8.09
C TRP A 812 54.52 -27.83 -7.52
N PRO A 813 53.95 -27.67 -6.31
CA PRO A 813 53.10 -28.67 -5.66
C PRO A 813 51.91 -29.11 -6.51
N ASN A 814 51.67 -30.43 -6.56
CA ASN A 814 50.69 -31.04 -7.46
C ASN A 814 49.24 -30.65 -7.17
N GLU A 815 48.95 -30.34 -5.92
CA GLU A 815 47.66 -29.88 -5.41
C GLU A 815 47.40 -28.39 -5.66
N LYS A 816 48.43 -27.59 -6.00
CA LYS A 816 48.27 -26.17 -6.28
C LYS A 816 48.11 -25.90 -7.78
N PRO A 817 47.18 -25.00 -8.16
CA PRO A 817 46.93 -24.67 -9.56
C PRO A 817 48.10 -23.94 -10.22
N VAL A 818 48.21 -24.13 -11.53
CA VAL A 818 49.10 -23.39 -12.43
C VAL A 818 48.24 -22.53 -13.35
N ILE A 819 48.57 -21.25 -13.43
CA ILE A 819 47.90 -20.23 -14.23
C ILE A 819 48.88 -19.76 -15.31
N THR A 820 48.41 -19.50 -16.52
CA THR A 820 49.26 -18.97 -17.59
C THR A 820 48.49 -18.07 -18.54
N ASP A 821 49.13 -17.05 -19.08
CA ASP A 821 48.63 -16.20 -20.17
C ASP A 821 49.22 -16.63 -21.55
N ALA A 822 49.69 -17.87 -21.64
CA ALA A 822 50.21 -18.46 -22.86
C ALA A 822 49.20 -18.37 -24.01
N ALA A 823 49.71 -18.10 -25.21
CA ALA A 823 48.89 -18.00 -26.40
C ALA A 823 49.57 -18.62 -27.61
N THR A 824 48.78 -18.95 -28.63
CA THR A 824 49.24 -19.49 -29.90
C THR A 824 50.12 -20.74 -29.71
N THR A 825 51.34 -20.76 -30.25
CA THR A 825 52.27 -21.90 -30.14
C THR A 825 52.71 -22.18 -28.71
N ASN A 826 52.81 -21.15 -27.87
CA ASN A 826 53.16 -21.32 -26.46
C ASN A 826 52.04 -22.02 -25.69
N LEU A 827 50.78 -21.70 -25.98
CA LEU A 827 49.63 -22.36 -25.36
C LEU A 827 49.60 -23.86 -25.66
N ALA A 828 49.81 -24.26 -26.91
CA ALA A 828 49.90 -25.67 -27.28
C ALA A 828 51.01 -26.40 -26.53
N SER A 829 52.15 -25.74 -26.31
CA SER A 829 53.30 -26.28 -25.60
C SER A 829 53.02 -26.46 -24.11
N VAL A 830 52.38 -25.47 -23.46
CA VAL A 830 51.99 -25.55 -22.06
C VAL A 830 50.91 -26.61 -21.83
N LEU A 831 49.93 -26.72 -22.72
CA LEU A 831 48.90 -27.77 -22.63
C LEU A 831 49.48 -29.18 -22.78
N LEU A 832 50.48 -29.35 -23.65
CA LEU A 832 51.21 -30.61 -23.77
C LEU A 832 51.98 -30.93 -22.48
N LEU A 833 52.71 -29.96 -21.91
CA LEU A 833 53.42 -30.14 -20.64
C LEU A 833 52.46 -30.48 -19.49
N ALA A 834 51.33 -29.77 -19.41
CA ALA A 834 50.29 -30.05 -18.44
C ALA A 834 49.78 -31.49 -18.57
N SER A 835 49.54 -31.95 -19.80
CA SER A 835 49.14 -33.34 -20.07
C SER A 835 50.23 -34.34 -19.67
N LEU A 836 51.51 -34.07 -19.97
CA LEU A 836 52.63 -34.96 -19.65
C LEU A 836 52.85 -35.09 -18.14
N HIS A 837 52.64 -34.01 -17.39
CA HIS A 837 52.74 -34.00 -15.93
C HIS A 837 51.43 -34.34 -15.21
N GLY A 838 50.34 -34.58 -15.95
CA GLY A 838 49.01 -34.86 -15.37
C GLY A 838 48.42 -33.69 -14.56
N ARG A 839 48.81 -32.45 -14.89
CA ARG A 839 48.49 -31.22 -14.14
C ARG A 839 47.28 -30.50 -14.72
N SER A 840 46.54 -29.81 -13.85
CA SER A 840 45.53 -28.85 -14.27
C SER A 840 46.13 -27.49 -14.54
N VAL A 841 45.73 -26.85 -15.64
CA VAL A 841 46.17 -25.50 -16.00
C VAL A 841 44.97 -24.59 -16.25
N HIS A 842 45.04 -23.37 -15.72
CA HIS A 842 44.11 -22.30 -16.02
C HIS A 842 44.74 -21.32 -17.01
N VAL A 843 44.10 -21.10 -18.16
CA VAL A 843 44.56 -20.15 -19.18
C VAL A 843 43.84 -18.83 -18.98
N THR A 844 44.57 -17.79 -18.62
CA THR A 844 44.01 -16.48 -18.29
C THR A 844 44.04 -15.51 -19.46
N ASN A 845 43.07 -14.60 -19.50
CA ASN A 845 42.95 -13.55 -20.51
C ASN A 845 42.98 -14.10 -21.96
N VAL A 846 42.12 -15.07 -22.23
CA VAL A 846 41.94 -15.62 -23.58
C VAL A 846 41.29 -14.56 -24.47
N MET A 847 41.95 -14.22 -25.57
CA MET A 847 41.54 -13.10 -26.44
C MET A 847 41.36 -13.46 -27.91
N THR A 848 41.81 -14.65 -28.36
CA THR A 848 41.83 -14.98 -29.79
C THR A 848 40.96 -16.19 -30.11
N ARG A 849 40.43 -16.23 -31.35
CA ARG A 849 39.71 -17.37 -31.91
C ARG A 849 40.56 -18.65 -31.88
N GLY A 850 41.85 -18.53 -32.15
CA GLY A 850 42.78 -19.66 -32.14
C GLY A 850 42.91 -20.28 -30.75
N ASP A 851 43.09 -19.45 -29.73
CA ASP A 851 43.30 -19.89 -28.35
C ASP A 851 42.03 -20.56 -27.77
N ILE A 852 40.85 -19.94 -27.94
CA ILE A 852 39.60 -20.51 -27.40
C ILE A 852 39.23 -21.83 -28.08
N ASN A 853 39.47 -21.96 -29.39
CA ASN A 853 39.24 -23.21 -30.11
C ASN A 853 40.20 -24.32 -29.65
N LEU A 854 41.46 -23.98 -29.37
CA LEU A 854 42.44 -24.94 -28.85
C LEU A 854 42.06 -25.41 -27.44
N ILE A 855 41.56 -24.51 -26.59
CA ILE A 855 41.07 -24.85 -25.25
C ILE A 855 39.82 -25.74 -25.34
N ALA A 856 38.85 -25.38 -26.18
CA ALA A 856 37.66 -26.18 -26.41
C ALA A 856 38.00 -27.61 -26.89
N LEU A 857 38.94 -27.73 -27.83
CA LEU A 857 39.44 -29.02 -28.30
C LEU A 857 40.16 -29.82 -27.20
N SER A 858 40.94 -29.13 -26.35
CA SER A 858 41.63 -29.76 -25.22
C SER A 858 40.65 -30.29 -24.17
N LYS A 859 39.60 -29.51 -23.85
CA LYS A 859 38.49 -29.96 -22.99
C LYS A 859 37.76 -31.16 -23.58
N ALA A 860 37.50 -31.15 -24.89
CA ALA A 860 36.87 -32.29 -25.58
C ALA A 860 37.74 -33.57 -25.57
N LYS A 861 39.06 -33.43 -25.38
CA LYS A 861 40.01 -34.54 -25.17
C LYS A 861 40.23 -34.89 -23.70
N SER A 862 39.41 -34.34 -22.80
CA SER A 862 39.49 -34.56 -21.35
C SER A 862 40.81 -34.11 -20.70
N LEU A 863 41.51 -33.16 -21.32
CA LEU A 863 42.61 -32.47 -20.63
C LEU A 863 42.03 -31.59 -19.52
N LYS A 864 42.74 -31.51 -18.39
CA LYS A 864 42.36 -30.69 -17.24
C LYS A 864 42.73 -29.22 -17.48
N VAL A 865 42.01 -28.57 -18.38
CA VAL A 865 42.20 -27.14 -18.70
C VAL A 865 40.95 -26.35 -18.36
N THR A 866 41.14 -25.20 -17.72
CA THR A 866 40.11 -24.16 -17.58
C THR A 866 40.62 -22.85 -18.16
N CYS A 867 39.74 -21.88 -18.38
CA CYS A 867 40.12 -20.57 -18.86
C CYS A 867 39.21 -19.45 -18.40
N ASP A 868 39.77 -18.25 -18.36
CA ASP A 868 39.02 -17.01 -18.20
C ASP A 868 39.13 -16.09 -19.43
N VAL A 869 38.10 -15.27 -19.58
CA VAL A 869 38.05 -14.17 -20.56
C VAL A 869 37.80 -12.88 -19.80
N SER A 870 38.58 -11.85 -20.11
CA SER A 870 38.36 -10.52 -19.54
C SER A 870 36.99 -10.01 -19.98
N VAL A 871 36.19 -9.50 -19.05
CA VAL A 871 34.88 -8.91 -19.32
C VAL A 871 35.03 -7.82 -20.39
N TYR A 872 36.09 -7.00 -20.32
CA TYR A 872 36.34 -5.97 -21.33
C TYR A 872 36.59 -6.53 -22.73
N ALA A 873 37.16 -7.74 -22.87
CA ALA A 873 37.34 -8.38 -24.17
C ALA A 873 36.00 -8.85 -24.78
N LEU A 874 35.00 -9.17 -23.95
CA LEU A 874 33.66 -9.54 -24.43
C LEU A 874 32.87 -8.32 -24.95
N PHE A 875 33.07 -7.14 -24.36
CA PHE A 875 32.26 -5.95 -24.68
C PHE A 875 32.98 -4.91 -25.55
N PHE A 876 34.31 -4.91 -25.59
CA PHE A 876 35.11 -3.98 -26.38
C PHE A 876 36.10 -4.70 -27.31
N SER A 877 36.31 -4.13 -28.49
CA SER A 877 37.20 -4.67 -29.51
C SER A 877 38.05 -3.56 -30.13
N GLN A 878 39.00 -3.95 -30.97
CA GLN A 878 39.81 -3.04 -31.77
C GLN A 878 38.99 -2.24 -32.79
N ASP A 879 37.77 -2.66 -33.13
CA ASP A 879 36.87 -1.83 -33.97
C ASP A 879 36.41 -0.59 -33.20
N THR A 880 36.16 -0.73 -31.90
CA THR A 880 35.79 0.38 -31.01
C THR A 880 37.01 1.23 -30.66
N TYR A 881 38.16 0.59 -30.42
CA TYR A 881 39.41 1.25 -30.03
C TYR A 881 40.59 0.73 -30.88
N PRO A 882 40.81 1.29 -32.09
CA PRO A 882 41.82 0.78 -33.03
C PRO A 882 43.26 0.79 -32.51
N GLU A 883 43.58 1.69 -31.58
CA GLU A 883 44.92 1.82 -30.99
C GLU A 883 45.16 0.82 -29.84
N ALA A 884 44.11 0.13 -29.37
CA ALA A 884 44.16 -0.72 -28.19
C ALA A 884 44.47 -2.19 -28.52
N THR A 885 45.75 -2.51 -28.69
CA THR A 885 46.23 -3.89 -28.91
C THR A 885 45.92 -4.86 -27.76
N CYS A 886 45.54 -4.37 -26.57
CA CYS A 886 45.08 -5.20 -25.46
C CYS A 886 43.65 -5.73 -25.62
N LEU A 887 42.91 -5.31 -26.65
CA LEU A 887 41.56 -5.78 -26.95
C LEU A 887 41.57 -6.78 -28.12
N PRO A 888 40.58 -7.69 -28.21
CA PRO A 888 40.44 -8.59 -29.33
C PRO A 888 40.05 -7.85 -30.62
N THR A 889 40.34 -8.45 -31.78
CA THR A 889 39.68 -8.04 -33.04
C THR A 889 38.18 -8.33 -32.97
N ALA A 890 37.35 -7.69 -33.80
CA ALA A 890 35.92 -8.01 -33.83
C ALA A 890 35.64 -9.49 -34.17
N ASP A 891 36.47 -10.07 -35.04
CA ASP A 891 36.40 -11.50 -35.39
C ASP A 891 36.72 -12.42 -34.20
N ASP A 892 37.70 -12.04 -33.40
CA ASP A 892 38.07 -12.77 -32.19
C ASP A 892 37.00 -12.61 -31.10
N GLN A 893 36.50 -11.39 -30.87
CA GLN A 893 35.43 -11.13 -29.90
C GLN A 893 34.18 -11.95 -30.22
N LYS A 894 33.80 -12.01 -31.50
CA LYS A 894 32.69 -12.85 -31.94
C LYS A 894 32.92 -14.32 -31.60
N ALA A 895 34.14 -14.82 -31.81
CA ALA A 895 34.49 -16.19 -31.47
C ALA A 895 34.44 -16.47 -29.95
N LEU A 896 34.74 -15.49 -29.10
CA LEU A 896 34.59 -15.62 -27.65
C LEU A 896 33.12 -15.81 -27.26
N TRP A 897 32.22 -14.98 -27.79
CA TRP A 897 30.76 -15.13 -27.56
C TRP A 897 30.20 -16.45 -28.08
N GLU A 898 30.63 -16.91 -29.27
CA GLU A 898 30.21 -18.21 -29.82
C GLU A 898 30.68 -19.40 -28.97
N ASN A 899 31.73 -19.22 -28.17
CA ASN A 899 32.31 -20.25 -27.31
C ASN A 899 32.07 -20.02 -25.81
N ILE A 900 31.03 -19.26 -25.43
CA ILE A 900 30.75 -18.91 -24.02
C ILE A 900 30.67 -20.14 -23.11
N LYS A 901 30.09 -21.24 -23.58
CA LYS A 901 30.01 -22.54 -22.88
C LYS A 901 31.35 -23.20 -22.55
N HIS A 902 32.44 -22.72 -23.15
CA HIS A 902 33.80 -23.21 -22.93
C HIS A 902 34.63 -22.25 -22.07
N ILE A 903 34.08 -21.10 -21.68
CA ILE A 903 34.68 -20.15 -20.75
C ILE A 903 34.22 -20.53 -19.34
N ASP A 904 35.14 -20.74 -18.40
CA ASP A 904 34.77 -21.22 -17.06
C ASP A 904 34.54 -20.07 -16.07
N VAL A 905 35.21 -18.93 -16.27
CA VAL A 905 35.10 -17.77 -15.38
C VAL A 905 35.30 -16.48 -16.19
N PHE A 906 34.63 -15.41 -15.78
CA PHE A 906 34.91 -14.05 -16.29
C PHE A 906 35.90 -13.34 -15.37
N SER A 907 36.90 -12.68 -15.95
CA SER A 907 37.92 -11.96 -15.20
C SER A 907 37.86 -10.46 -15.46
N ILE A 908 38.39 -9.67 -14.52
CA ILE A 908 38.64 -8.25 -14.74
C ILE A 908 40.00 -8.14 -15.43
N GLY A 909 41.02 -8.72 -14.79
CA GLY A 909 42.36 -8.87 -15.35
C GLY A 909 43.10 -7.55 -15.52
N THR A 910 44.15 -7.59 -16.33
CA THR A 910 45.00 -6.41 -16.64
C THR A 910 44.41 -5.54 -17.76
N THR A 911 43.46 -6.07 -18.53
CA THR A 911 42.92 -5.47 -19.76
C THR A 911 42.39 -4.04 -19.57
N PRO A 912 41.57 -3.71 -18.54
CA PRO A 912 41.09 -2.35 -18.34
C PRO A 912 42.22 -1.35 -18.08
N TYR A 913 43.23 -1.74 -17.29
CA TYR A 913 44.39 -0.89 -16.99
C TYR A 913 45.26 -0.68 -18.24
N LEU A 914 45.50 -1.74 -19.01
CA LEU A 914 46.25 -1.66 -20.28
C LEU A 914 45.51 -0.80 -21.31
N LEU A 915 44.18 -0.91 -21.39
CA LEU A 915 43.35 -0.09 -22.27
C LEU A 915 43.50 1.39 -21.94
N ALA A 916 43.39 1.76 -20.66
CA ALA A 916 43.60 3.14 -20.22
C ALA A 916 45.01 3.65 -20.57
N THR A 917 46.02 2.80 -20.40
CA THR A 917 47.42 3.09 -20.72
C THR A 917 47.62 3.33 -22.22
N GLN A 918 47.09 2.44 -23.08
CA GLN A 918 47.23 2.53 -24.53
C GLN A 918 46.47 3.72 -25.13
N LEU A 919 45.34 4.12 -24.53
CA LEU A 919 44.57 5.29 -24.94
C LEU A 919 45.10 6.61 -24.36
N GLY A 920 46.22 6.60 -23.62
CA GLY A 920 46.81 7.79 -22.99
C GLY A 920 45.92 8.43 -21.92
N LYS A 921 45.06 7.64 -21.26
CA LYS A 921 44.17 8.10 -20.18
C LYS A 921 44.84 7.89 -18.82
N THR A 922 44.30 8.56 -17.79
CA THR A 922 44.75 8.38 -16.41
C THR A 922 44.50 6.94 -15.96
N THR A 923 45.57 6.22 -15.62
CA THR A 923 45.49 4.84 -15.15
C THR A 923 45.13 4.79 -13.66
N SER A 924 44.22 3.87 -13.28
CA SER A 924 43.81 3.66 -11.88
C SER A 924 43.92 2.19 -11.49
N PRO A 925 44.34 1.85 -10.26
CA PRO A 925 44.24 0.47 -9.75
C PRO A 925 42.81 -0.07 -9.75
N GLN A 926 41.80 0.79 -9.75
CA GLN A 926 40.38 0.43 -9.66
C GLN A 926 39.73 0.17 -11.03
N SER A 927 40.49 0.31 -12.13
CA SER A 927 39.95 0.29 -13.49
C SER A 927 39.22 -1.01 -13.81
N GLY A 928 37.96 -0.92 -14.26
CA GLY A 928 37.14 -2.05 -14.68
C GLY A 928 36.39 -2.77 -13.55
N ILE A 929 36.67 -2.46 -12.28
CA ILE A 929 36.05 -3.16 -11.15
C ILE A 929 34.55 -2.83 -11.03
N TYR A 930 34.20 -1.55 -11.08
CA TYR A 930 32.81 -1.11 -10.93
C TYR A 930 31.96 -1.41 -12.16
N GLU A 931 32.58 -1.47 -13.33
CA GLU A 931 31.90 -1.67 -14.61
C GLU A 931 31.61 -3.15 -14.90
N THR A 932 32.32 -4.07 -14.24
CA THR A 932 32.24 -5.51 -14.54
C THR A 932 30.84 -6.08 -14.37
N LEU A 933 30.24 -5.94 -13.18
CA LEU A 933 28.93 -6.51 -12.90
C LEU A 933 27.82 -5.85 -13.74
N PRO A 934 27.76 -4.51 -13.90
CA PRO A 934 26.82 -3.87 -14.83
C PRO A 934 26.92 -4.37 -16.28
N LEU A 935 28.12 -4.60 -16.81
CA LEU A 935 28.31 -5.12 -18.17
C LEU A 935 27.74 -6.54 -18.30
N LEU A 936 28.05 -7.43 -17.36
CA LEU A 936 27.52 -8.80 -17.36
C LEU A 936 25.99 -8.82 -17.21
N LEU A 937 25.43 -8.00 -16.30
CA LEU A 937 23.98 -7.86 -16.13
C LEU A 937 23.29 -7.29 -17.38
N SER A 938 23.98 -6.43 -18.14
CA SER A 938 23.47 -5.93 -19.43
C SER A 938 23.39 -7.07 -20.46
N ALA A 939 24.38 -7.97 -20.50
CA ALA A 939 24.30 -9.16 -21.35
C ALA A 939 23.18 -10.13 -20.93
N VAL A 940 22.84 -10.20 -19.64
CA VAL A 940 21.67 -10.95 -19.16
C VAL A 940 20.38 -10.32 -19.66
N ALA A 941 20.25 -9.00 -19.54
CA ALA A 941 19.08 -8.26 -20.03
C ALA A 941 18.89 -8.41 -21.56
N GLU A 942 19.99 -8.52 -22.31
CA GLU A 942 19.99 -8.78 -23.76
C GLU A 942 19.80 -10.27 -24.13
N GLY A 943 19.72 -11.18 -23.16
CA GLY A 943 19.55 -12.62 -23.38
C GLY A 943 20.80 -13.34 -23.92
N LYS A 944 21.99 -12.73 -23.79
CA LYS A 944 23.28 -13.36 -24.16
C LYS A 944 23.85 -14.24 -23.07
N LEU A 945 23.51 -13.95 -21.80
CA LEU A 945 23.88 -14.70 -20.61
C LEU A 945 22.63 -14.95 -19.75
N THR A 946 22.73 -15.92 -18.86
CA THR A 946 21.80 -16.10 -17.74
C THR A 946 22.43 -15.59 -16.44
N LEU A 947 21.62 -15.40 -15.39
CA LEU A 947 22.15 -15.07 -14.07
C LEU A 947 22.95 -16.21 -13.43
N GLU A 948 22.77 -17.45 -13.89
CA GLU A 948 23.54 -18.61 -13.42
C GLU A 948 24.92 -18.70 -14.08
N ASP A 949 25.09 -18.07 -15.26
CA ASP A 949 26.40 -17.95 -15.92
C ASP A 949 27.33 -16.93 -15.23
N ILE A 950 26.77 -16.00 -14.44
CA ILE A 950 27.49 -14.99 -13.64
C ILE A 950 27.76 -15.55 -12.25
#